data_AF-R7J647-F1
#
_entry.id   AF-R7J647-F1
#
_cell.length_a   1.000
_cell.length_b   1.000
_cell.length_c   1.000
_cell.angle_alpha   90.00
_cell.angle_beta   90.00
_cell.angle_gamma   90.00
#
_symmetry.space_group_name_H-M   'P 1'
#
loop_
_entity.id
_entity.type
_entity.pdbx_description
1 polymer ?
#
loop_
_entity_poly.entity_id
_entity_poly.type
_entity_poly.pdbx_seq_one_letter_code
_entity_poly.pdbx_strand_id
1 'polypeptide(L)'
;MSVSAVLAKPIFVGHRGSLYGLENSVESFTNGAKMGYQYLETDIKVTKDLQFVCTHDDDLTRLGGTLSIASSTLEQLQAEPLSQTRGGVAYTGRLCSAKEYLDVCRQYNVRPLIELKWATGINSNDCSNIPLLIKFIEEQGFRDKCIILTSMKPCLEYIRKNYPDITLQFLTGQYWANHFDWCVAQGIDVDIQAGYFDKSTVEKFHEAWLKVNMWTLNSDADYVKYGNWGCDFVTTDYLDPKTVSELDPSASIVPNKVDYPVNKLLPRGNYKPQSGGPYPTPDVINGTTMRMAAMHGYMWSVLVEKDGGVAIYDFDYYGLKLKERKMPVDVAVKSIAYTADGYLLAVSEVKAASTGVNPLTVYTWDDAEAQPRVLAEITAPGQAVAAGDVELNERFAVSGNRDDIRMYLPARIGDATTLIFCVVYIKDGKMTKSFVAATDIAAAALADCRVVVTPTSRDHLLVISDKERLCREYAFDRETGEMKAYTEFDPTAAVGRCFFRRGSKPYMASLDDSGKMSFAAYYAAKAEPLDEVVSIATGITSEVETFVGAEEGFYGIRVHVLTADGRLASVQMHDEIIHEPAENADFVAERVWERSVAANNAPTEIIDGTNAQQGTAVYGKFYINDKSTKTLNIFDTKGNLTTLLGGAGYGCCRDDRGNVIVRNDLSTGTTHEFLIYRLTESGVNDYTVESEPVSVTCEVPIAGQTNFISASGDVFGDDGHIYLYPNKAAAVNIICMSRGKVVKSVSKDGLAMTGTTAGYVYPIEDDSENWLYQVRGTGIYRYCGGDNIAVSTTRAGTTAPARNSTTGFAYFVYRGHEFLVHNSGKNYLGGLTIRNLTTDKVIASFDPLGNKGYTEGGNYSVSNWIIPEIGGFINGYCVNIYQYCPANGLAIVRLYDKNQGVEDIAVDTAVPTLKVVQEGDVLYVIGAERFTVYSLDGITRRRAVAGNTDVSGLARGIYVVAAEDGRTAKIAIR
;
A
#
# COMPACT_ATOMS: atom_id res chain seq x y z
N MET A 1 -26.87 8.89 -6.37
CA MET A 1 -26.62 9.43 -7.72
C MET A 1 -25.34 8.77 -8.22
N SER A 2 -25.30 8.33 -9.48
CA SER A 2 -24.14 7.61 -10.03
C SER A 2 -22.95 8.54 -10.12
N VAL A 3 -21.95 8.29 -9.29
CA VAL A 3 -20.60 8.86 -9.38
C VAL A 3 -19.99 8.39 -10.70
N SER A 4 -19.96 9.26 -11.70
CA SER A 4 -19.23 9.00 -12.94
C SER A 4 -17.88 9.68 -12.82
N ALA A 5 -16.89 8.95 -12.30
CA ALA A 5 -15.52 9.25 -12.62
C ALA A 5 -15.39 9.32 -14.16
N VAL A 6 -14.45 10.09 -14.67
CA VAL A 6 -13.97 9.91 -16.03
C VAL A 6 -13.30 8.53 -16.07
N LEU A 7 -14.12 7.49 -16.24
CA LEU A 7 -13.69 6.11 -16.32
C LEU A 7 -13.11 5.90 -17.71
N ALA A 8 -11.80 5.96 -17.83
CA ALA A 8 -11.16 5.31 -18.97
C ALA A 8 -11.33 3.79 -18.77
N LYS A 9 -12.49 3.25 -19.16
CA LYS A 9 -12.62 1.81 -19.38
C LYS A 9 -11.55 1.43 -20.42
N PRO A 10 -10.80 0.33 -20.22
CA PRO A 10 -9.80 -0.07 -21.18
C PRO A 10 -10.40 -0.18 -22.58
N ILE A 11 -9.67 0.33 -23.56
CA ILE A 11 -10.02 0.23 -24.96
C ILE A 11 -9.80 -1.23 -25.39
N PHE A 12 -10.83 -1.88 -25.92
CA PHE A 12 -10.72 -3.24 -26.41
C PHE A 12 -10.06 -3.28 -27.79
N VAL A 13 -9.03 -4.11 -27.87
CA VAL A 13 -8.26 -4.39 -29.08
C VAL A 13 -8.48 -5.85 -29.45
N GLY A 14 -9.00 -6.09 -30.65
CA GLY A 14 -9.18 -7.44 -31.17
C GLY A 14 -7.86 -8.05 -31.65
N HIS A 15 -7.31 -9.02 -30.92
CA HIS A 15 -6.06 -9.70 -31.26
C HIS A 15 -6.21 -10.48 -32.57
N ARG A 16 -5.43 -10.09 -33.58
CA ARG A 16 -5.52 -10.60 -34.96
C ARG A 16 -6.96 -10.59 -35.48
N GLY A 17 -7.72 -9.56 -35.09
CA GLY A 17 -9.17 -9.47 -35.28
C GLY A 17 -9.99 -10.01 -34.11
N SER A 18 -10.27 -11.31 -34.10
CA SER A 18 -10.98 -12.01 -33.02
C SER A 18 -10.78 -13.52 -33.13
N LEU A 19 -11.19 -14.30 -32.14
CA LEU A 19 -11.22 -15.77 -32.16
C LEU A 19 -12.16 -16.33 -33.25
N TYR A 20 -13.15 -15.54 -33.65
CA TYR A 20 -14.22 -15.96 -34.54
C TYR A 20 -13.81 -15.76 -36.01
N GLY A 21 -12.96 -16.65 -36.49
CA GLY A 21 -12.44 -16.66 -37.86
C GLY A 21 -11.01 -17.18 -37.92
N LEU A 22 -10.52 -17.41 -39.14
CA LEU A 22 -9.09 -17.57 -39.38
C LEU A 22 -8.35 -16.32 -38.84
N GLU A 23 -7.26 -16.47 -38.10
CA GLU A 23 -6.52 -15.30 -37.59
C GLU A 23 -6.08 -14.36 -38.72
N ASN A 24 -6.02 -13.04 -38.46
CA ASN A 24 -5.61 -12.04 -39.44
C ASN A 24 -6.42 -12.08 -40.75
N SER A 25 -7.69 -12.50 -40.70
CA SER A 25 -8.57 -12.60 -41.87
C SER A 25 -9.67 -11.54 -41.84
N VAL A 26 -10.23 -11.21 -43.01
CA VAL A 26 -11.42 -10.34 -43.13
C VAL A 26 -12.56 -10.81 -42.21
N GLU A 27 -12.75 -12.12 -42.08
CA GLU A 27 -13.76 -12.71 -41.19
C GLU A 27 -13.47 -12.37 -39.71
N SER A 28 -12.25 -12.64 -39.23
CA SER A 28 -11.87 -12.35 -37.85
C SER A 28 -11.95 -10.86 -37.50
N PHE A 29 -11.55 -9.97 -38.43
CA PHE A 29 -11.65 -8.52 -38.27
C PHE A 29 -13.10 -8.05 -38.24
N THR A 30 -13.93 -8.56 -39.16
CA THR A 30 -15.35 -8.24 -39.21
C THR A 30 -16.07 -8.67 -37.93
N ASN A 31 -15.75 -9.85 -37.41
CA ASN A 31 -16.36 -10.35 -36.17
C ASN A 31 -15.87 -9.56 -34.95
N GLY A 32 -14.59 -9.21 -34.85
CA GLY A 32 -14.08 -8.34 -33.79
C GLY A 32 -14.76 -6.96 -33.79
N ALA A 33 -14.91 -6.34 -34.98
CA ALA A 33 -15.62 -5.07 -35.11
C ALA A 33 -17.09 -5.18 -34.66
N LYS A 34 -17.79 -6.27 -35.03
CA LYS A 34 -19.18 -6.52 -34.61
C LYS A 34 -19.35 -6.77 -33.12
N MET A 35 -18.32 -7.31 -32.45
CA MET A 35 -18.31 -7.46 -30.99
C MET A 35 -18.24 -6.10 -30.28
N GLY A 36 -17.72 -5.07 -30.95
CA GLY A 36 -17.61 -3.72 -30.42
C GLY A 36 -16.19 -3.33 -30.02
N TYR A 37 -15.17 -4.04 -30.52
CA TYR A 37 -13.77 -3.64 -30.34
C TYR A 37 -13.51 -2.29 -31.01
N GLN A 38 -12.83 -1.39 -30.29
CA GLN A 38 -12.52 -0.04 -30.79
C GLN A 38 -11.24 -0.01 -31.62
N TYR A 39 -10.35 -1.00 -31.43
CA TYR A 39 -9.22 -1.27 -32.31
C TYR A 39 -9.21 -2.74 -32.75
N LEU A 40 -8.60 -2.98 -33.91
CA LEU A 40 -8.26 -4.33 -34.36
C LEU A 40 -6.75 -4.40 -34.52
N GLU A 41 -6.12 -5.32 -33.81
CA GLU A 41 -4.70 -5.61 -33.96
C GLU A 41 -4.48 -6.51 -35.19
N THR A 42 -3.39 -6.27 -35.93
CA THR A 42 -2.94 -7.16 -37.00
C THR A 42 -1.42 -7.18 -37.13
N ASP A 43 -0.90 -8.34 -37.53
CA ASP A 43 0.51 -8.56 -37.84
C ASP A 43 0.80 -8.21 -39.31
N ILE A 44 1.67 -7.23 -39.60
CA ILE A 44 2.02 -6.85 -40.98
C ILE A 44 3.35 -7.45 -41.43
N LYS A 45 3.35 -8.03 -42.63
CA LYS A 45 4.53 -8.45 -43.40
C LYS A 45 4.51 -7.93 -44.84
N VAL A 46 5.65 -8.07 -45.53
CA VAL A 46 5.88 -7.58 -46.89
C VAL A 46 6.09 -8.75 -47.85
N THR A 47 5.35 -8.75 -48.96
CA THR A 47 5.45 -9.76 -50.03
C THR A 47 6.59 -9.46 -51.01
N LYS A 48 6.88 -10.41 -51.91
CA LYS A 48 7.91 -10.24 -52.96
C LYS A 48 7.65 -9.04 -53.88
N ASP A 49 6.39 -8.72 -54.14
CA ASP A 49 5.92 -7.61 -54.97
C ASP A 49 5.63 -6.32 -54.17
N LEU A 50 6.23 -6.20 -52.96
CA LEU A 50 6.14 -5.03 -52.08
C LEU A 50 4.70 -4.65 -51.69
N GLN A 51 3.81 -5.64 -51.60
CA GLN A 51 2.48 -5.48 -51.02
C GLN A 51 2.51 -5.83 -49.53
N PHE A 52 1.57 -5.28 -48.76
CA PHE A 52 1.43 -5.55 -47.33
C PHE A 52 0.32 -6.56 -47.06
N VAL A 53 0.61 -7.54 -46.21
CA VAL A 53 -0.31 -8.64 -45.86
C VAL A 53 -0.42 -8.81 -44.35
N CYS A 54 -1.57 -9.28 -43.90
CA CYS A 54 -1.87 -9.57 -42.50
C CYS A 54 -1.53 -11.03 -42.18
N THR A 55 -0.42 -11.28 -41.48
CA THR A 55 -0.01 -12.62 -41.04
C THR A 55 1.14 -12.57 -40.02
N HIS A 56 1.10 -13.47 -39.04
CA HIS A 56 2.08 -13.54 -37.95
C HIS A 56 3.41 -14.17 -38.36
N ASP A 57 3.36 -15.29 -39.07
CA ASP A 57 4.52 -16.15 -39.35
C ASP A 57 5.18 -15.82 -40.70
N ASP A 58 6.43 -16.30 -40.89
CA ASP A 58 7.19 -16.10 -42.14
C ASP A 58 6.66 -16.93 -43.33
N ASP A 59 5.79 -17.90 -43.05
CA ASP A 59 5.12 -18.76 -44.02
C ASP A 59 3.71 -19.15 -43.55
N LEU A 60 2.94 -19.77 -44.45
CA LEU A 60 1.55 -20.13 -44.22
C LEU A 60 1.35 -21.53 -43.63
N THR A 61 2.43 -22.23 -43.22
CA THR A 61 2.37 -23.65 -42.83
C THR A 61 1.48 -23.89 -41.63
N ARG A 62 1.51 -23.01 -40.62
CA ARG A 62 0.64 -23.13 -39.43
C ARG A 62 -0.85 -22.97 -39.76
N LEU A 63 -1.15 -22.29 -40.87
CA LEU A 63 -2.51 -22.09 -41.39
C LEU A 63 -2.84 -23.07 -42.52
N GLY A 64 -2.10 -24.18 -42.66
CA GLY A 64 -2.37 -25.23 -43.65
C GLY A 64 -1.90 -24.93 -45.07
N GLY A 65 -1.24 -23.78 -45.30
CA GLY A 65 -0.57 -23.46 -46.56
C GLY A 65 0.87 -23.99 -46.61
N THR A 66 1.63 -23.54 -47.60
CA THR A 66 3.02 -23.96 -47.87
C THR A 66 3.91 -22.83 -48.35
N LEU A 67 3.33 -21.68 -48.72
CA LEU A 67 4.08 -20.56 -49.28
C LEU A 67 4.74 -19.71 -48.19
N SER A 68 5.95 -19.23 -48.47
CA SER A 68 6.64 -18.21 -47.66
C SER A 68 6.26 -16.81 -48.14
N ILE A 69 6.07 -15.89 -47.19
CA ILE A 69 5.57 -14.53 -47.45
C ILE A 69 6.58 -13.73 -48.29
N ALA A 70 7.85 -13.73 -47.91
CA ALA A 70 8.88 -12.90 -48.54
C ALA A 70 9.24 -13.36 -49.98
N SER A 71 8.92 -14.60 -50.36
CA SER A 71 9.27 -15.18 -51.67
C SER A 71 8.09 -15.28 -52.64
N SER A 72 6.87 -14.94 -52.20
CA SER A 72 5.64 -15.06 -52.97
C SER A 72 4.99 -13.69 -53.23
N THR A 73 4.27 -13.54 -54.33
CA THR A 73 3.44 -12.33 -54.58
C THR A 73 2.13 -12.39 -53.80
N LEU A 74 1.47 -11.24 -53.62
CA LEU A 74 0.15 -11.19 -52.97
C LEU A 74 -0.86 -12.14 -53.66
N GLU A 75 -0.90 -12.13 -54.98
CA GLU A 75 -1.79 -12.98 -55.78
C GLU A 75 -1.56 -14.48 -55.50
N GLN A 76 -0.30 -14.92 -55.42
CA GLN A 76 0.04 -16.30 -55.12
C GLN A 76 -0.41 -16.70 -53.71
N LEU A 77 -0.17 -15.82 -52.73
CA LEU A 77 -0.55 -16.07 -51.33
C LEU A 77 -2.07 -16.09 -51.12
N GLN A 78 -2.83 -15.26 -51.84
CA GLN A 78 -4.29 -15.24 -51.75
C GLN A 78 -4.96 -16.41 -52.48
N ALA A 79 -4.26 -17.07 -53.41
CA ALA A 79 -4.74 -18.26 -54.10
C ALA A 79 -4.60 -19.55 -53.27
N GLU A 80 -3.73 -19.56 -52.25
CA GLU A 80 -3.55 -20.70 -51.37
C GLU A 80 -4.67 -20.78 -50.30
N PRO A 81 -5.40 -21.90 -50.20
CA PRO A 81 -6.42 -22.07 -49.18
C PRO A 81 -5.79 -22.25 -47.81
N LEU A 82 -6.34 -21.56 -46.81
CA LEU A 82 -5.88 -21.60 -45.42
C LEU A 82 -6.94 -22.23 -44.52
N SER A 83 -6.49 -22.87 -43.45
CA SER A 83 -7.35 -23.47 -42.43
C SER A 83 -6.70 -23.43 -41.04
N GLN A 84 -7.53 -23.30 -40.01
CA GLN A 84 -7.09 -23.29 -38.62
C GLN A 84 -8.23 -23.70 -37.70
N THR A 85 -7.93 -24.44 -36.62
CA THR A 85 -8.90 -24.70 -35.54
C THR A 85 -8.65 -23.74 -34.38
N ARG A 86 -9.66 -22.95 -34.00
CA ARG A 86 -9.60 -21.99 -32.89
C ARG A 86 -10.86 -22.14 -32.03
N GLY A 87 -10.71 -22.19 -30.71
CA GLY A 87 -11.84 -22.37 -29.80
C GLY A 87 -12.65 -23.66 -30.02
N GLY A 88 -12.03 -24.71 -30.59
CA GLY A 88 -12.71 -25.94 -30.97
C GLY A 88 -13.51 -25.87 -32.29
N VAL A 89 -13.47 -24.73 -33.00
CA VAL A 89 -14.13 -24.53 -34.29
C VAL A 89 -13.10 -24.48 -35.40
N ALA A 90 -13.34 -25.20 -36.50
CA ALA A 90 -12.50 -25.17 -37.70
C ALA A 90 -12.93 -24.02 -38.61
N TYR A 91 -11.97 -23.20 -39.02
CA TYR A 91 -12.14 -22.09 -39.95
C TYR A 91 -11.35 -22.36 -41.23
N THR A 92 -11.85 -21.88 -42.36
CA THR A 92 -11.16 -21.92 -43.65
C THR A 92 -11.25 -20.56 -44.33
N GLY A 93 -10.19 -20.14 -45.02
CA GLY A 93 -10.17 -18.86 -45.71
C GLY A 93 -8.97 -18.69 -46.63
N ARG A 94 -8.55 -17.45 -46.83
CA ARG A 94 -7.34 -17.06 -47.56
C ARG A 94 -6.63 -15.94 -46.83
N LEU A 95 -5.40 -15.65 -47.24
CA LEU A 95 -4.65 -14.52 -46.72
C LEU A 95 -5.39 -13.19 -46.94
N CYS A 96 -5.39 -12.34 -45.91
CA CYS A 96 -5.90 -10.98 -45.96
C CYS A 96 -4.78 -10.01 -46.32
N SER A 97 -5.03 -9.13 -47.29
CA SER A 97 -4.15 -7.99 -47.54
C SER A 97 -4.36 -6.90 -46.49
N ALA A 98 -3.35 -6.08 -46.24
CA ALA A 98 -3.48 -4.91 -45.36
C ALA A 98 -4.58 -3.94 -45.85
N LYS A 99 -4.82 -3.89 -47.16
CA LYS A 99 -5.88 -3.07 -47.75
C LYS A 99 -7.26 -3.58 -47.33
N GLU A 100 -7.50 -4.89 -47.42
CA GLU A 100 -8.78 -5.49 -47.00
C GLU A 100 -9.03 -5.29 -45.50
N TYR A 101 -7.99 -5.41 -44.68
CA TYR A 101 -8.05 -5.09 -43.26
C TYR A 101 -8.47 -3.61 -43.02
N LEU A 102 -7.79 -2.65 -43.66
CA LEU A 102 -8.12 -1.23 -43.50
C LEU A 102 -9.49 -0.87 -44.07
N ASP A 103 -9.97 -1.61 -45.09
CA ASP A 103 -11.34 -1.48 -45.59
C ASP A 103 -12.37 -1.92 -44.53
N VAL A 104 -12.10 -3.00 -43.79
CA VAL A 104 -12.94 -3.42 -42.64
C VAL A 104 -12.93 -2.35 -41.54
N CYS A 105 -11.76 -1.85 -41.15
CA CYS A 105 -11.63 -0.76 -40.18
C CYS A 105 -12.49 0.45 -40.57
N ARG A 106 -12.43 0.85 -41.84
CA ARG A 106 -13.21 1.99 -42.37
C ARG A 106 -14.71 1.71 -42.36
N GLN A 107 -15.12 0.52 -42.81
CA GLN A 107 -16.52 0.11 -42.90
C GLN A 107 -17.20 0.13 -41.52
N TYR A 108 -16.50 -0.32 -40.49
CA TYR A 108 -17.04 -0.44 -39.13
C TYR A 108 -16.67 0.72 -38.19
N ASN A 109 -15.97 1.74 -38.71
CA ASN A 109 -15.45 2.87 -37.91
C ASN A 109 -14.60 2.40 -36.70
N VAL A 110 -13.74 1.43 -36.95
CA VAL A 110 -12.79 0.85 -35.97
C VAL A 110 -11.38 1.31 -36.33
N ARG A 111 -10.53 1.55 -35.33
CA ARG A 111 -9.17 2.06 -35.55
C ARG A 111 -8.16 0.93 -35.76
N PRO A 112 -7.14 1.11 -36.62
CA PRO A 112 -6.14 0.09 -36.81
C PRO A 112 -5.03 0.16 -35.75
N LEU A 113 -4.64 -0.99 -35.23
CA LEU A 113 -3.44 -1.17 -34.42
C LEU A 113 -2.56 -2.20 -35.15
N ILE A 114 -1.36 -1.80 -35.54
CA ILE A 114 -0.55 -2.51 -36.54
C ILE A 114 0.75 -2.96 -35.89
N GLU A 115 0.92 -4.28 -35.71
CA GLU A 115 2.20 -4.85 -35.30
C GLU A 115 3.13 -4.98 -36.52
N LEU A 116 4.32 -4.38 -36.44
CA LEU A 116 5.39 -4.67 -37.39
C LEU A 116 6.05 -5.99 -37.02
N LYS A 117 5.88 -7.01 -37.86
CA LYS A 117 6.69 -8.23 -37.79
C LYS A 117 7.95 -8.08 -38.63
N TRP A 118 8.96 -8.87 -38.28
CA TRP A 118 10.18 -8.96 -39.07
C TRP A 118 9.84 -9.28 -40.53
N ALA A 119 10.26 -8.40 -41.45
CA ALA A 119 10.05 -8.53 -42.88
C ALA A 119 11.16 -7.79 -43.66
N THR A 120 11.20 -8.01 -44.98
CA THR A 120 12.11 -7.29 -45.89
C THR A 120 11.87 -5.79 -45.81
N GLY A 121 12.90 -5.00 -45.48
CA GLY A 121 12.81 -3.55 -45.29
C GLY A 121 12.07 -3.09 -44.03
N ILE A 122 11.66 -4.01 -43.14
CA ILE A 122 11.01 -3.72 -41.85
C ILE A 122 11.59 -4.66 -40.79
N ASN A 123 12.75 -4.30 -40.24
CA ASN A 123 13.38 -4.97 -39.13
C ASN A 123 14.44 -4.10 -38.43
N SER A 124 15.01 -4.60 -37.33
CA SER A 124 16.02 -3.88 -36.54
C SER A 124 17.29 -3.46 -37.31
N ASN A 125 17.58 -4.09 -38.45
CA ASN A 125 18.74 -3.79 -39.28
C ASN A 125 18.40 -3.05 -40.58
N ASP A 126 17.10 -2.94 -40.92
CA ASP A 126 16.64 -2.41 -42.19
C ASP A 126 15.22 -1.84 -42.08
N CYS A 127 15.11 -0.53 -42.23
CA CYS A 127 13.85 0.23 -42.17
C CYS A 127 13.43 0.78 -43.55
N SER A 128 14.02 0.28 -44.66
CA SER A 128 13.85 0.87 -45.99
C SER A 128 12.41 0.87 -46.52
N ASN A 129 11.56 -0.06 -46.05
CA ASN A 129 10.17 -0.19 -46.49
C ASN A 129 9.18 0.46 -45.51
N ILE A 130 9.63 0.99 -44.36
CA ILE A 130 8.75 1.74 -43.44
C ILE A 130 8.10 2.95 -44.14
N PRO A 131 8.82 3.80 -44.90
CA PRO A 131 8.20 4.91 -45.63
C PRO A 131 7.09 4.48 -46.60
N LEU A 132 7.26 3.32 -47.25
CA LEU A 132 6.26 2.76 -48.15
C LEU A 132 5.00 2.34 -47.38
N LEU A 133 5.17 1.72 -46.22
CA LEU A 133 4.05 1.34 -45.33
C LEU A 133 3.30 2.58 -44.81
N ILE A 134 4.02 3.59 -44.32
CA ILE A 134 3.39 4.83 -43.81
C ILE A 134 2.62 5.53 -44.93
N LYS A 135 3.21 5.65 -46.12
CA LYS A 135 2.53 6.22 -47.30
C LYS A 135 1.25 5.43 -47.63
N PHE A 136 1.31 4.10 -47.60
CA PHE A 136 0.14 3.26 -47.83
C PHE A 136 -0.96 3.53 -46.77
N ILE A 137 -0.62 3.59 -45.48
CA ILE A 137 -1.58 3.89 -44.40
C ILE A 137 -2.19 5.29 -44.57
N GLU A 138 -1.39 6.27 -44.97
CA GLU A 138 -1.83 7.64 -45.25
C GLU A 138 -2.80 7.70 -46.43
N GLU A 139 -2.50 7.02 -47.54
CA GLU A 139 -3.40 6.90 -48.70
C GLU A 139 -4.72 6.20 -48.34
N GLN A 140 -4.73 5.35 -47.32
CA GLN A 140 -5.95 4.74 -46.76
C GLN A 140 -6.69 5.63 -45.75
N GLY A 141 -6.14 6.78 -45.36
CA GLY A 141 -6.78 7.78 -44.48
C GLY A 141 -6.69 7.47 -42.98
N PHE A 142 -5.67 6.72 -42.56
CA PHE A 142 -5.52 6.25 -41.17
C PHE A 142 -4.28 6.74 -40.42
N ARG A 143 -3.44 7.59 -41.02
CA ARG A 143 -2.17 8.03 -40.44
C ARG A 143 -2.31 8.63 -39.03
N ASP A 144 -3.29 9.49 -38.83
CA ASP A 144 -3.61 10.17 -37.57
C ASP A 144 -4.51 9.35 -36.64
N LYS A 145 -4.87 8.13 -37.04
CA LYS A 145 -5.84 7.26 -36.36
C LYS A 145 -5.30 5.89 -36.00
N CYS A 146 -4.09 5.54 -36.45
CA CYS A 146 -3.47 4.26 -36.22
C CYS A 146 -2.55 4.28 -34.99
N ILE A 147 -2.35 3.09 -34.43
CA ILE A 147 -1.23 2.79 -33.53
C ILE A 147 -0.31 1.84 -34.28
N ILE A 148 1.00 2.10 -34.26
CA ILE A 148 2.00 1.15 -34.76
C ILE A 148 2.79 0.60 -33.57
N LEU A 149 2.93 -0.71 -33.50
CA LEU A 149 3.66 -1.37 -32.42
C LEU A 149 4.66 -2.40 -32.91
N THR A 150 5.71 -2.64 -32.14
CA THR A 150 6.67 -3.74 -32.37
C THR A 150 7.64 -3.86 -31.19
N SER A 151 8.33 -4.98 -31.07
CA SER A 151 9.49 -5.15 -30.18
C SER A 151 10.81 -4.66 -30.80
N MET A 152 10.79 -4.22 -32.07
CA MET A 152 11.96 -3.74 -32.81
C MET A 152 12.19 -2.24 -32.60
N LYS A 153 12.97 -1.88 -31.56
CA LYS A 153 13.29 -0.47 -31.22
C LYS A 153 13.75 0.39 -32.40
N PRO A 154 14.67 -0.06 -33.29
CA PRO A 154 15.13 0.77 -34.40
C PRO A 154 14.01 1.20 -35.35
N CYS A 155 12.99 0.36 -35.56
CA CYS A 155 11.82 0.72 -36.37
C CYS A 155 11.00 1.83 -35.69
N LEU A 156 10.78 1.74 -34.38
CA LEU A 156 10.04 2.74 -33.63
C LEU A 156 10.80 4.07 -33.55
N GLU A 157 12.12 4.04 -33.34
CA GLU A 157 12.98 5.23 -33.36
C GLU A 157 12.95 5.91 -34.74
N TYR A 158 13.00 5.12 -35.81
CA TYR A 158 12.84 5.62 -37.18
C TYR A 158 11.49 6.33 -37.36
N ILE A 159 10.39 5.72 -36.92
CA ILE A 159 9.05 6.32 -37.07
C ILE A 159 8.93 7.57 -36.20
N ARG A 160 9.33 7.53 -34.92
CA ARG A 160 9.28 8.69 -34.01
C ARG A 160 10.04 9.89 -34.57
N LYS A 161 11.20 9.66 -35.19
CA LYS A 161 12.02 10.72 -35.80
C LYS A 161 11.38 11.32 -37.05
N ASN A 162 10.79 10.51 -37.93
CA ASN A 162 10.35 10.94 -39.26
C ASN A 162 8.84 11.25 -39.35
N TYR A 163 8.04 10.68 -38.45
CA TYR A 163 6.57 10.75 -38.42
C TYR A 163 6.08 10.92 -36.97
N PRO A 164 6.45 12.03 -36.30
CA PRO A 164 6.22 12.20 -34.86
C PRO A 164 4.73 12.29 -34.46
N ASP A 165 3.84 12.48 -35.43
CA ASP A 165 2.38 12.51 -35.28
C ASP A 165 1.75 11.13 -35.07
N ILE A 166 2.46 10.04 -35.41
CA ILE A 166 1.94 8.67 -35.28
C ILE A 166 2.11 8.19 -33.83
N THR A 167 1.05 7.58 -33.29
CA THR A 167 1.06 6.93 -31.98
C THR A 167 1.80 5.59 -32.05
N LEU A 168 2.70 5.36 -31.10
CA LEU A 168 3.58 4.20 -31.08
C LEU A 168 3.45 3.43 -29.77
N GLN A 169 3.49 2.09 -29.86
CA GLN A 169 3.59 1.19 -28.72
C GLN A 169 4.81 0.27 -28.82
N PHE A 170 5.49 0.00 -27.70
CA PHE A 170 6.60 -0.95 -27.63
C PHE A 170 6.15 -2.28 -27.03
N LEU A 171 6.27 -3.36 -27.80
CA LEU A 171 5.87 -4.70 -27.40
C LEU A 171 6.93 -5.38 -26.52
N THR A 172 6.54 -5.83 -25.32
CA THR A 172 7.44 -6.49 -24.37
C THR A 172 6.70 -7.49 -23.46
N GLY A 173 7.47 -8.25 -22.67
CA GLY A 173 6.97 -9.14 -21.62
C GLY A 173 7.79 -8.96 -20.34
N GLN A 174 8.43 -10.02 -19.85
CA GLN A 174 9.20 -10.04 -18.60
C GLN A 174 10.32 -8.98 -18.46
N TYR A 175 10.77 -8.39 -19.57
CA TYR A 175 11.87 -7.41 -19.59
C TYR A 175 11.41 -5.95 -19.71
N TRP A 176 10.13 -5.65 -19.48
CA TRP A 176 9.59 -4.28 -19.57
C TRP A 176 10.42 -3.25 -18.78
N ALA A 177 10.93 -3.62 -17.60
CA ALA A 177 11.68 -2.73 -16.73
C ALA A 177 12.97 -2.21 -17.41
N ASN A 178 13.61 -3.02 -18.25
CA ASN A 178 14.82 -2.66 -19.00
C ASN A 178 14.55 -1.65 -20.12
N HIS A 179 13.27 -1.35 -20.38
CA HIS A 179 12.84 -0.54 -21.51
C HIS A 179 12.10 0.72 -21.08
N PHE A 180 11.77 0.85 -19.79
CA PHE A 180 11.04 2.00 -19.23
C PHE A 180 11.68 3.34 -19.60
N ASP A 181 12.94 3.59 -19.24
CA ASP A 181 13.59 4.89 -19.49
C ASP A 181 13.65 5.24 -20.98
N TRP A 182 13.81 4.22 -21.84
CA TRP A 182 13.80 4.40 -23.29
C TRP A 182 12.41 4.79 -23.80
N CYS A 183 11.35 4.14 -23.32
CA CYS A 183 9.96 4.51 -23.66
C CYS A 183 9.68 5.96 -23.24
N VAL A 184 10.10 6.36 -22.04
CA VAL A 184 9.93 7.74 -21.53
C VAL A 184 10.68 8.75 -22.40
N ALA A 185 11.95 8.48 -22.72
CA ALA A 185 12.76 9.37 -23.55
C ALA A 185 12.20 9.55 -24.97
N GLN A 186 11.55 8.53 -25.53
CA GLN A 186 10.98 8.55 -26.88
C GLN A 186 9.50 8.96 -26.92
N GLY A 187 8.84 9.08 -25.77
CA GLY A 187 7.39 9.29 -25.69
C GLY A 187 6.61 8.15 -26.38
N ILE A 188 6.95 6.89 -26.09
CA ILE A 188 6.36 5.70 -26.71
C ILE A 188 5.58 4.91 -25.65
N ASP A 189 4.31 4.63 -25.93
CA ASP A 189 3.45 3.81 -25.06
C ASP A 189 3.97 2.37 -24.99
N VAL A 190 3.47 1.55 -24.06
CA VAL A 190 3.96 0.17 -23.89
C VAL A 190 2.84 -0.84 -24.07
N ASP A 191 3.17 -2.00 -24.65
CA ASP A 191 2.29 -3.16 -24.77
C ASP A 191 2.95 -4.37 -24.07
N ILE A 192 2.46 -4.71 -22.87
CA ILE A 192 3.12 -5.67 -21.97
C ILE A 192 2.31 -6.97 -21.87
N GLN A 193 3.02 -8.09 -21.90
CA GLN A 193 2.39 -9.39 -21.79
C GLN A 193 1.77 -9.64 -20.38
N ALA A 194 0.57 -10.22 -20.35
CA ALA A 194 -0.15 -10.60 -19.14
C ALA A 194 0.67 -11.53 -18.25
N GLY A 195 0.68 -11.23 -16.95
CA GLY A 195 1.40 -12.00 -15.93
C GLY A 195 2.82 -11.51 -15.63
N TYR A 196 3.36 -10.55 -16.39
CA TYR A 196 4.74 -10.05 -16.21
C TYR A 196 4.87 -8.69 -15.51
N PHE A 197 3.75 -8.09 -15.13
CA PHE A 197 3.73 -6.81 -14.44
C PHE A 197 2.63 -6.74 -13.38
N ASP A 198 2.63 -5.67 -12.61
CA ASP A 198 1.71 -5.40 -11.52
C ASP A 198 1.11 -3.98 -11.62
N LYS A 199 0.23 -3.62 -10.68
CA LYS A 199 -0.35 -2.27 -10.60
C LYS A 199 0.71 -1.17 -10.55
N SER A 200 1.79 -1.38 -9.80
CA SER A 200 2.87 -0.39 -9.67
C SER A 200 3.55 -0.10 -11.00
N THR A 201 3.61 -1.10 -11.88
CA THR A 201 4.13 -0.94 -13.25
C THR A 201 3.24 -0.01 -14.08
N VAL A 202 1.92 -0.18 -14.01
CA VAL A 202 0.97 0.69 -14.73
C VAL A 202 1.06 2.13 -14.21
N GLU A 203 1.00 2.30 -12.89
CA GLU A 203 1.17 3.61 -12.23
C GLU A 203 2.46 4.30 -12.70
N LYS A 204 3.57 3.56 -12.77
CA LYS A 204 4.87 4.09 -13.19
C LYS A 204 4.88 4.59 -14.65
N PHE A 205 4.22 3.90 -15.59
CA PHE A 205 4.10 4.38 -16.97
C PHE A 205 3.18 5.60 -17.08
N HIS A 206 2.06 5.60 -16.35
CA HIS A 206 1.12 6.73 -16.32
C HIS A 206 1.73 8.00 -15.68
N GLU A 207 2.56 7.86 -14.65
CA GLU A 207 3.35 8.96 -14.08
C GLU A 207 4.29 9.60 -15.11
N ALA A 208 4.78 8.79 -16.05
CA ALA A 208 5.61 9.24 -17.17
C ALA A 208 4.81 9.68 -18.41
N TRP A 209 3.48 9.78 -18.32
CA TRP A 209 2.56 10.16 -19.40
C TRP A 209 2.52 9.18 -20.58
N LEU A 210 2.71 7.89 -20.31
CA LEU A 210 2.66 6.82 -21.31
C LEU A 210 1.50 5.87 -21.02
N LYS A 211 0.82 5.40 -22.07
CA LYS A 211 -0.29 4.43 -21.96
C LYS A 211 0.23 2.99 -21.90
N VAL A 212 -0.55 2.10 -21.29
CA VAL A 212 -0.26 0.68 -21.14
C VAL A 212 -1.33 -0.16 -21.83
N ASN A 213 -0.93 -0.92 -22.85
CA ASN A 213 -1.68 -2.02 -23.43
C ASN A 213 -1.27 -3.34 -22.77
N MET A 214 -2.25 -4.24 -22.64
CA MET A 214 -2.09 -5.56 -22.08
C MET A 214 -2.40 -6.62 -23.13
N TRP A 215 -1.50 -7.58 -23.34
CA TRP A 215 -1.72 -8.70 -24.26
C TRP A 215 -1.32 -10.08 -23.68
N THR A 216 -1.95 -11.20 -24.01
CA THR A 216 -3.33 -11.34 -24.47
C THR A 216 -4.18 -11.68 -23.26
N LEU A 217 -5.31 -10.99 -23.09
CA LEU A 217 -6.20 -11.14 -21.95
C LEU A 217 -7.53 -11.77 -22.40
N ASN A 218 -7.89 -12.89 -21.79
CA ASN A 218 -8.99 -13.75 -22.26
C ASN A 218 -9.93 -14.23 -21.14
N SER A 219 -9.77 -13.73 -19.91
CA SER A 219 -10.63 -14.09 -18.77
C SER A 219 -11.23 -12.83 -18.14
N ASP A 220 -12.47 -12.93 -17.65
CA ASP A 220 -13.14 -11.82 -16.97
C ASP A 220 -12.44 -11.46 -15.64
N ALA A 221 -11.90 -12.46 -14.94
CA ALA A 221 -11.11 -12.24 -13.72
C ALA A 221 -9.84 -11.41 -14.00
N ASP A 222 -9.14 -11.69 -15.09
CA ASP A 222 -7.98 -10.89 -15.52
C ASP A 222 -8.43 -9.50 -16.00
N TYR A 223 -9.56 -9.38 -16.69
CA TYR A 223 -10.10 -8.09 -17.11
C TYR A 223 -10.35 -7.19 -15.89
N VAL A 224 -11.04 -7.71 -14.87
CA VAL A 224 -11.24 -7.00 -13.60
C VAL A 224 -9.90 -6.61 -12.98
N LYS A 225 -8.94 -7.53 -12.92
CA LYS A 225 -7.62 -7.29 -12.34
C LYS A 225 -6.84 -6.19 -13.07
N TYR A 226 -6.55 -6.36 -14.37
CA TYR A 226 -5.69 -5.43 -15.13
C TYR A 226 -6.42 -4.13 -15.48
N GLY A 227 -7.74 -4.18 -15.68
CA GLY A 227 -8.58 -3.00 -15.80
C GLY A 227 -8.55 -2.16 -14.52
N ASN A 228 -8.67 -2.79 -13.34
CA ASN A 228 -8.51 -2.10 -12.06
C ASN A 228 -7.07 -1.69 -11.74
N TRP A 229 -6.07 -2.19 -12.47
CA TRP A 229 -4.72 -1.63 -12.39
C TRP A 229 -4.55 -0.36 -13.23
N GLY A 230 -5.52 -0.06 -14.11
CA GLY A 230 -5.52 1.12 -14.96
C GLY A 230 -4.98 0.89 -16.37
N CYS A 231 -4.87 -0.35 -16.88
CA CYS A 231 -4.43 -0.56 -18.26
C CYS A 231 -5.35 0.20 -19.24
N ASP A 232 -4.77 0.99 -20.14
CA ASP A 232 -5.50 1.81 -21.12
C ASP A 232 -6.11 0.97 -22.25
N PHE A 233 -5.49 -0.18 -22.56
CA PHE A 233 -5.96 -1.09 -23.60
C PHE A 233 -5.96 -2.55 -23.11
N VAL A 234 -6.88 -3.33 -23.66
CA VAL A 234 -6.96 -4.78 -23.47
C VAL A 234 -6.96 -5.44 -24.84
N THR A 235 -5.88 -6.14 -25.16
CA THR A 235 -5.76 -6.98 -26.34
C THR A 235 -6.28 -8.38 -26.04
N THR A 236 -7.38 -8.76 -26.68
CA THR A 236 -8.14 -9.99 -26.38
C THR A 236 -8.47 -10.78 -27.64
N ASP A 237 -8.58 -12.10 -27.51
CA ASP A 237 -9.08 -12.96 -28.58
C ASP A 237 -10.62 -12.95 -28.64
N TYR A 238 -11.33 -12.92 -27.51
CA TYR A 238 -12.77 -13.22 -27.49
C TYR A 238 -13.60 -12.61 -26.36
N LEU A 239 -13.04 -11.76 -25.48
CA LEU A 239 -13.88 -11.13 -24.46
C LEU A 239 -14.92 -10.21 -25.12
N ASP A 240 -16.16 -10.26 -24.65
CA ASP A 240 -17.23 -9.38 -25.12
C ASP A 240 -17.27 -8.12 -24.22
N PRO A 241 -16.99 -6.92 -24.76
CA PRO A 241 -17.03 -5.67 -23.99
C PRO A 241 -18.38 -5.40 -23.30
N LYS A 242 -19.45 -6.08 -23.72
CA LYS A 242 -20.82 -5.92 -23.17
C LYS A 242 -21.10 -6.84 -21.98
N THR A 243 -20.31 -7.90 -21.78
CA THR A 243 -20.58 -8.91 -20.74
C THR A 243 -19.49 -9.01 -19.67
N VAL A 244 -18.36 -8.33 -19.86
CA VAL A 244 -17.32 -8.25 -18.82
C VAL A 244 -17.85 -7.56 -17.56
N SER A 245 -17.33 -7.97 -16.41
CA SER A 245 -17.67 -7.42 -15.10
C SER A 245 -17.42 -5.91 -15.02
N GLU A 246 -18.11 -5.19 -14.14
CA GLU A 246 -17.81 -3.78 -13.93
C GLU A 246 -16.46 -3.60 -13.23
N LEU A 247 -15.69 -2.60 -13.67
CA LEU A 247 -14.43 -2.21 -13.05
C LEU A 247 -14.71 -1.27 -11.88
N ASP A 248 -13.81 -1.29 -10.89
CA ASP A 248 -13.82 -0.33 -9.79
C ASP A 248 -13.48 1.06 -10.34
N PRO A 249 -14.40 2.04 -10.20
CA PRO A 249 -14.22 3.35 -10.78
C PRO A 249 -13.05 4.15 -10.21
N SER A 250 -12.51 3.74 -9.07
CA SER A 250 -11.39 4.38 -8.40
C SER A 250 -10.04 3.75 -8.71
N ALA A 251 -10.01 2.56 -9.32
CA ALA A 251 -8.83 1.73 -9.30
C ALA A 251 -7.75 2.15 -10.33
N SER A 252 -8.18 2.77 -11.44
CA SER A 252 -7.30 3.37 -12.46
C SER A 252 -6.74 4.74 -12.06
N ILE A 253 -7.14 5.27 -10.91
CA ILE A 253 -6.64 6.55 -10.44
C ILE A 253 -5.21 6.37 -9.92
N VAL A 254 -4.27 7.11 -10.51
CA VAL A 254 -2.89 7.18 -10.02
C VAL A 254 -2.84 7.99 -8.73
N PRO A 255 -2.50 7.37 -7.57
CA PRO A 255 -2.45 8.07 -6.30
C PRO A 255 -1.50 9.26 -6.35
N ASN A 256 -1.88 10.39 -5.77
CA ASN A 256 -0.96 11.52 -5.64
C ASN A 256 0.10 11.22 -4.58
N LYS A 257 1.18 10.57 -5.00
CA LYS A 257 2.36 10.26 -4.19
C LYS A 257 3.44 11.34 -4.30
N VAL A 258 3.25 12.34 -5.15
CA VAL A 258 4.19 13.46 -5.31
C VAL A 258 3.96 14.47 -4.20
N ASP A 259 2.73 14.98 -4.06
CA ASP A 259 2.38 15.94 -3.01
C ASP A 259 2.20 15.27 -1.64
N TYR A 260 1.86 13.97 -1.65
CA TYR A 260 1.66 13.16 -0.44
C TYR A 260 2.46 11.86 -0.54
N PRO A 261 3.78 11.90 -0.35
CA PRO A 261 4.64 10.72 -0.50
C PRO A 261 4.30 9.63 0.51
N VAL A 262 4.54 8.38 0.09
CA VAL A 262 4.52 7.23 1.00
C VAL A 262 5.69 7.37 1.97
N ASN A 263 5.41 7.39 3.26
CA ASN A 263 6.43 7.46 4.32
C ASN A 263 6.62 6.11 5.02
N LYS A 264 7.54 6.06 5.99
CA LYS A 264 7.83 4.84 6.77
C LYS A 264 6.86 4.60 7.91
N LEU A 265 6.02 5.58 8.23
CA LEU A 265 5.00 5.43 9.27
C LEU A 265 4.03 4.32 8.85
N LEU A 266 3.60 3.50 9.79
CA LEU A 266 2.72 2.38 9.47
C LEU A 266 1.26 2.83 9.68
N PRO A 267 0.36 2.58 8.72
CA PRO A 267 -1.07 2.69 8.97
C PRO A 267 -1.43 1.77 10.13
N ARG A 268 -2.14 2.32 11.13
CA ARG A 268 -2.77 1.56 12.20
C ARG A 268 -4.28 1.63 12.14
N GLY A 269 -4.93 0.58 12.64
CA GLY A 269 -6.38 0.49 12.79
C GLY A 269 -6.92 1.44 13.85
N ASN A 270 -6.15 1.66 14.92
CA ASN A 270 -6.49 2.53 16.03
C ASN A 270 -5.37 3.55 16.26
N TYR A 271 -5.73 4.82 16.37
CA TYR A 271 -4.82 5.89 16.75
C TYR A 271 -5.35 6.61 17.98
N LYS A 272 -4.43 6.98 18.87
CA LYS A 272 -4.71 7.83 20.03
C LYS A 272 -4.13 9.22 19.78
N PRO A 273 -4.84 10.10 19.05
CA PRO A 273 -4.40 11.46 18.86
C PRO A 273 -4.30 12.19 20.22
N GLN A 274 -3.23 12.95 20.40
CA GLN A 274 -3.00 13.74 21.61
C GLN A 274 -2.93 15.21 21.24
N SER A 275 -3.61 16.05 22.04
CA SER A 275 -3.50 17.50 21.90
C SER A 275 -2.06 17.92 22.19
N GLY A 276 -1.43 18.56 21.20
CA GLY A 276 -0.23 19.34 21.43
C GLY A 276 -0.61 20.61 22.19
N GLY A 277 0.21 21.00 23.17
CA GLY A 277 -0.03 22.23 23.93
C GLY A 277 -0.16 23.45 23.01
N PRO A 278 -0.93 24.48 23.40
CA PRO A 278 -1.00 25.71 22.64
C PRO A 278 0.40 26.33 22.52
N TYR A 279 0.78 26.69 21.30
CA TYR A 279 2.03 27.38 21.06
C TYR A 279 1.84 28.89 21.22
N PRO A 280 2.90 29.65 21.54
CA PRO A 280 2.83 31.10 21.53
C PRO A 280 2.28 31.59 20.19
N THR A 281 1.43 32.62 20.23
CA THR A 281 1.06 33.35 19.02
C THR A 281 2.33 33.78 18.31
N PRO A 282 2.50 33.49 17.00
CA PRO A 282 3.67 33.92 16.28
C PRO A 282 3.83 35.44 16.40
N ASP A 283 4.95 35.89 16.96
CA ASP A 283 5.21 37.30 17.28
C ASP A 283 4.99 38.26 16.10
N VAL A 284 5.11 37.73 14.88
CA VAL A 284 5.03 38.46 13.61
C VAL A 284 3.62 38.84 13.21
N ILE A 285 2.61 38.11 13.68
CA ILE A 285 1.22 38.37 13.33
C ILE A 285 0.68 39.58 14.11
N ASN A 286 1.28 39.89 15.26
CA ASN A 286 0.90 41.03 16.09
C ASN A 286 1.04 42.36 15.33
N GLY A 287 -0.09 43.05 15.11
CA GLY A 287 -0.14 44.33 14.40
C GLY A 287 -0.21 44.21 12.87
N THR A 288 -0.37 43.00 12.34
CA THR A 288 -0.64 42.74 10.91
C THR A 288 -2.00 42.07 10.74
N THR A 289 -2.47 41.94 9.50
CA THR A 289 -3.68 41.15 9.19
C THR A 289 -3.29 39.98 8.30
N MET A 290 -3.47 38.75 8.80
CA MET A 290 -3.22 37.55 8.01
C MET A 290 -4.26 37.41 6.90
N ARG A 291 -3.79 37.17 5.68
CA ARG A 291 -4.65 36.81 4.54
C ARG A 291 -4.68 35.32 4.30
N MET A 292 -3.50 34.69 4.27
CA MET A 292 -3.41 33.25 4.10
C MET A 292 -2.10 32.66 4.63
N ALA A 293 -2.13 31.35 4.84
CA ALA A 293 -0.97 30.57 5.23
C ALA A 293 -0.82 29.32 4.35
N ALA A 294 0.42 28.94 4.10
CA ALA A 294 0.78 27.67 3.47
C ALA A 294 1.86 26.98 4.32
N MET A 295 1.74 25.67 4.49
CA MET A 295 2.69 24.86 5.26
C MET A 295 3.41 23.91 4.32
N HIS A 296 4.72 23.77 4.48
CA HIS A 296 5.52 22.71 3.88
C HIS A 296 6.70 22.37 4.78
N GLY A 297 6.84 21.08 5.10
CA GLY A 297 7.74 20.65 6.17
C GLY A 297 7.47 21.43 7.46
N TYR A 298 8.44 21.46 8.36
CA TYR A 298 8.39 22.15 9.65
C TYR A 298 8.23 23.69 9.58
N MET A 299 7.80 24.24 8.44
CA MET A 299 7.73 25.67 8.15
C MET A 299 6.34 26.10 7.65
N TRP A 300 5.92 27.26 8.13
CA TRP A 300 4.78 28.02 7.63
C TRP A 300 5.27 29.26 6.89
N SER A 301 4.67 29.56 5.75
CA SER A 301 4.73 30.87 5.10
C SER A 301 3.39 31.55 5.18
N VAL A 302 3.38 32.79 5.64
CA VAL A 302 2.16 33.55 5.86
C VAL A 302 2.20 34.87 5.10
N LEU A 303 1.17 35.09 4.29
CA LEU A 303 0.91 36.33 3.59
C LEU A 303 0.08 37.24 4.50
N VAL A 304 0.61 38.43 4.78
CA VAL A 304 -0.06 39.42 5.63
C VAL A 304 -0.18 40.77 4.95
N GLU A 305 -1.16 41.56 5.39
CA GLU A 305 -1.23 42.99 5.14
C GLU A 305 -0.37 43.75 6.15
N LYS A 306 0.44 44.69 5.65
CA LYS A 306 1.32 45.53 6.47
C LYS A 306 1.55 46.87 5.77
N ASP A 307 1.39 47.97 6.51
CA ASP A 307 1.72 49.34 6.07
C ASP A 307 1.10 49.74 4.71
N GLY A 308 -0.09 49.24 4.39
CA GLY A 308 -0.78 49.50 3.11
C GLY A 308 -0.29 48.65 1.93
N GLY A 309 0.60 47.67 2.16
CA GLY A 309 1.06 46.67 1.21
C GLY A 309 0.92 45.24 1.73
N VAL A 310 1.68 44.32 1.15
CA VAL A 310 1.71 42.89 1.54
C VAL A 310 3.13 42.43 1.83
N ALA A 311 3.28 41.49 2.75
CA ALA A 311 4.55 40.84 3.09
C ALA A 311 4.36 39.34 3.28
N ILE A 312 5.42 38.55 3.05
CA ILE A 312 5.45 37.12 3.35
C ILE A 312 6.46 36.86 4.47
N TYR A 313 6.00 36.19 5.53
CA TYR A 313 6.85 35.79 6.65
C TYR A 313 6.91 34.27 6.77
N ASP A 314 8.11 33.76 7.02
CA ASP A 314 8.34 32.35 7.31
C ASP A 314 8.53 32.16 8.82
N PHE A 315 7.90 31.15 9.40
CA PHE A 315 8.10 30.72 10.79
C PHE A 315 8.10 29.20 10.91
N ASP A 316 8.68 28.69 12.00
CA ASP A 316 8.68 27.26 12.29
C ASP A 316 7.37 26.81 12.96
N TYR A 317 7.17 25.51 13.13
CA TYR A 317 5.96 24.98 13.78
C TYR A 317 5.80 25.35 15.27
N TYR A 318 6.79 25.99 15.91
CA TYR A 318 6.67 26.53 17.27
C TYR A 318 6.19 27.99 17.29
N GLY A 319 5.97 28.59 16.10
CA GLY A 319 5.61 29.99 15.95
C GLY A 319 6.80 30.95 15.99
N LEU A 320 8.04 30.44 15.92
CA LEU A 320 9.23 31.29 15.92
C LEU A 320 9.46 31.86 14.53
N LYS A 321 9.49 33.20 14.43
CA LYS A 321 9.83 33.89 13.18
C LYS A 321 11.20 33.44 12.69
N LEU A 322 11.24 32.91 11.48
CA LEU A 322 12.47 32.60 10.80
C LEU A 322 12.92 33.81 9.98
N LYS A 323 12.13 34.24 8.97
CA LYS A 323 12.54 35.27 8.01
C LYS A 323 11.36 36.07 7.42
N GLU A 324 11.65 37.24 6.88
CA GLU A 324 10.76 38.02 5.99
C GLU A 324 11.28 37.89 4.56
N ARG A 325 10.41 37.56 3.59
CA ARG A 325 10.83 37.37 2.20
C ARG A 325 10.96 38.71 1.47
N LYS A 326 11.93 38.80 0.56
CA LYS A 326 12.00 39.94 -0.37
C LYS A 326 10.81 39.88 -1.34
N MET A 327 10.00 40.93 -1.31
CA MET A 327 8.80 41.05 -2.13
C MET A 327 9.11 41.58 -3.55
N PRO A 328 8.34 41.20 -4.57
CA PRO A 328 8.44 41.84 -5.89
C PRO A 328 8.02 43.32 -5.77
N VAL A 329 8.76 44.19 -6.46
CA VAL A 329 8.55 45.66 -6.39
C VAL A 329 7.28 46.05 -7.16
N ASP A 330 6.45 46.91 -6.58
CA ASP A 330 5.22 47.46 -7.18
C ASP A 330 4.16 46.42 -7.59
N VAL A 331 4.19 45.23 -6.98
CA VAL A 331 3.29 44.11 -7.30
C VAL A 331 2.43 43.74 -6.08
N ALA A 332 1.12 43.62 -6.30
CA ALA A 332 0.19 43.13 -5.29
C ALA A 332 0.09 41.59 -5.35
N VAL A 333 0.89 40.90 -4.52
CA VAL A 333 0.76 39.45 -4.34
C VAL A 333 -0.63 39.14 -3.76
N LYS A 334 -1.34 38.21 -4.40
CA LYS A 334 -2.70 37.79 -4.03
C LYS A 334 -2.70 36.50 -3.22
N SER A 335 -1.81 35.59 -3.57
CA SER A 335 -1.86 34.24 -3.06
C SER A 335 -0.50 33.56 -3.00
N ILE A 336 -0.37 32.56 -2.14
CA ILE A 336 0.82 31.72 -1.98
C ILE A 336 0.47 30.24 -1.87
N ALA A 337 1.35 29.37 -2.36
CA ALA A 337 1.26 27.92 -2.20
C ALA A 337 2.64 27.28 -2.33
N TYR A 338 2.83 26.09 -1.77
CA TYR A 338 4.06 25.32 -1.92
C TYR A 338 3.94 24.28 -3.04
N THR A 339 5.03 24.07 -3.78
CA THR A 339 5.23 22.83 -4.55
C THR A 339 5.49 21.65 -3.60
N ALA A 340 5.33 20.42 -4.08
CA ALA A 340 5.60 19.20 -3.32
C ALA A 340 7.03 19.15 -2.75
N ASP A 341 8.01 19.72 -3.45
CA ASP A 341 9.42 19.80 -3.04
C ASP A 341 9.76 21.07 -2.23
N GLY A 342 8.76 21.84 -1.80
CA GLY A 342 8.92 22.92 -0.83
C GLY A 342 9.29 24.28 -1.41
N TYR A 343 9.05 24.51 -2.71
CA TYR A 343 9.24 25.83 -3.32
C TYR A 343 7.99 26.66 -3.14
N LEU A 344 8.14 27.83 -2.53
CA LEU A 344 7.05 28.78 -2.42
C LEU A 344 6.79 29.42 -3.79
N LEU A 345 5.55 29.32 -4.23
CA LEU A 345 5.00 30.05 -5.36
C LEU A 345 4.10 31.17 -4.85
N ALA A 346 4.16 32.31 -5.52
CA ALA A 346 3.24 33.42 -5.31
C ALA A 346 2.64 33.87 -6.63
N VAL A 347 1.36 34.24 -6.60
CA VAL A 347 0.65 34.75 -7.78
C VAL A 347 0.27 36.20 -7.55
N SER A 348 0.45 37.03 -8.58
CA SER A 348 -0.05 38.41 -8.60
C SER A 348 -0.81 38.69 -9.89
N GLU A 349 -1.79 39.59 -9.79
CA GLU A 349 -2.39 40.23 -10.96
C GLU A 349 -1.44 41.30 -11.52
N VAL A 350 -1.18 41.27 -12.82
CA VAL A 350 -0.43 42.36 -13.48
C VAL A 350 -1.40 43.51 -13.76
N LYS A 351 -1.12 44.72 -13.24
CA LYS A 351 -1.78 45.93 -13.73
C LYS A 351 -1.35 46.16 -15.19
N ALA A 352 -2.26 45.91 -16.13
CA ALA A 352 -2.00 45.96 -17.56
C ALA A 352 -1.25 47.24 -18.00
N ALA A 353 -0.10 47.08 -18.65
CA ALA A 353 0.53 48.13 -19.45
C ALA A 353 0.17 47.93 -20.92
N SER A 354 -0.77 48.73 -21.45
CA SER A 354 -1.04 49.03 -22.87
C SER A 354 -1.22 47.90 -23.92
N THR A 355 -1.02 46.61 -23.62
CA THR A 355 -1.05 45.54 -24.63
C THR A 355 -2.05 44.40 -24.39
N GLY A 356 -2.68 44.31 -23.22
CA GLY A 356 -3.91 43.52 -23.03
C GLY A 356 -3.81 41.99 -23.13
N VAL A 357 -2.72 41.34 -22.66
CA VAL A 357 -2.57 39.86 -22.84
C VAL A 357 -2.28 39.04 -21.57
N ASN A 358 -1.73 39.58 -20.46
CA ASN A 358 -1.29 38.76 -19.31
C ASN A 358 -2.09 39.05 -18.02
N PRO A 359 -3.05 38.19 -17.59
CA PRO A 359 -3.76 38.33 -16.32
C PRO A 359 -2.90 38.03 -15.08
N LEU A 360 -1.87 37.19 -15.15
CA LEU A 360 -1.13 36.72 -13.96
C LEU A 360 0.38 36.53 -14.18
N THR A 361 1.15 36.82 -13.13
CA THR A 361 2.58 36.45 -13.01
C THR A 361 2.78 35.53 -11.81
N VAL A 362 3.52 34.45 -12.03
CA VAL A 362 3.93 33.50 -10.98
C VAL A 362 5.37 33.80 -10.58
N TYR A 363 5.57 34.11 -9.30
CA TYR A 363 6.87 34.33 -8.69
C TYR A 363 7.29 33.12 -7.87
N THR A 364 8.60 32.91 -7.78
CA THR A 364 9.21 31.97 -6.86
C THR A 364 10.54 32.52 -6.35
N TRP A 365 11.10 31.85 -5.35
CA TRP A 365 12.35 32.23 -4.70
C TRP A 365 13.23 31.00 -4.52
N ASP A 366 14.54 31.18 -4.66
CA ASP A 366 15.50 30.13 -4.33
C ASP A 366 15.63 29.99 -2.80
N ASP A 367 15.55 31.11 -2.06
CA ASP A 367 15.43 31.18 -0.61
C ASP A 367 14.75 32.50 -0.18
N ALA A 368 14.49 32.69 1.12
CA ALA A 368 13.79 33.87 1.63
C ALA A 368 14.52 35.21 1.38
N GLU A 369 15.84 35.21 1.23
CA GLU A 369 16.68 36.40 0.99
C GLU A 369 16.97 36.65 -0.49
N ALA A 370 16.73 35.66 -1.36
CA ALA A 370 16.85 35.81 -2.80
C ALA A 370 15.84 36.83 -3.35
N GLN A 371 16.19 37.47 -4.47
CA GLN A 371 15.21 38.26 -5.21
C GLN A 371 14.17 37.32 -5.83
N PRO A 372 12.87 37.70 -5.86
CA PRO A 372 11.86 36.90 -6.53
C PRO A 372 12.19 36.78 -8.01
N ARG A 373 12.07 35.58 -8.57
CA ARG A 373 12.17 35.32 -10.00
C ARG A 373 10.79 35.02 -10.57
N VAL A 374 10.54 35.51 -11.79
CA VAL A 374 9.35 35.13 -12.56
C VAL A 374 9.54 33.69 -13.04
N LEU A 375 8.64 32.80 -12.60
CA LEU A 375 8.60 31.42 -13.02
C LEU A 375 7.83 31.28 -14.35
N ALA A 376 6.67 31.92 -14.44
CA ALA A 376 5.81 31.90 -15.62
C ALA A 376 4.91 33.13 -15.64
N GLU A 377 4.55 33.56 -16.84
CA GLU A 377 3.46 34.50 -17.08
C GLU A 377 2.30 33.71 -17.69
N ILE A 378 1.13 33.80 -17.07
CA ILE A 378 -0.04 33.02 -17.48
C ILE A 378 -0.96 33.94 -18.26
N THR A 379 -1.20 33.60 -19.53
CA THR A 379 -2.25 34.15 -20.39
C THR A 379 -3.55 33.35 -20.22
N ALA A 380 -4.72 33.97 -20.37
CA ALA A 380 -5.98 33.22 -20.34
C ALA A 380 -5.96 32.09 -21.41
N PRO A 381 -6.32 30.83 -21.06
CA PRO A 381 -6.23 29.73 -22.02
C PRO A 381 -7.32 29.79 -23.10
N GLY A 382 -6.94 29.67 -24.37
CA GLY A 382 -7.76 29.09 -25.43
C GLY A 382 -9.05 29.81 -25.88
N GLN A 383 -9.44 30.92 -25.26
CA GLN A 383 -10.57 31.75 -25.70
C GLN A 383 -10.11 33.19 -25.95
N ALA A 384 -10.60 33.81 -27.03
CA ALA A 384 -10.42 35.23 -27.28
C ALA A 384 -11.29 36.04 -26.31
N VAL A 385 -10.90 36.08 -25.04
CA VAL A 385 -11.56 36.90 -24.01
C VAL A 385 -10.72 38.15 -23.79
N ALA A 386 -11.35 39.32 -23.68
CA ALA A 386 -10.63 40.56 -23.42
C ALA A 386 -9.95 40.49 -22.04
N ALA A 387 -8.71 41.00 -21.94
CA ALA A 387 -8.04 41.20 -20.66
C ALA A 387 -8.87 42.16 -19.78
N GLY A 388 -9.73 41.60 -18.93
CA GLY A 388 -10.72 42.33 -18.13
C GLY A 388 -11.95 41.49 -17.73
N ASP A 389 -12.24 40.41 -18.45
CA ASP A 389 -13.42 39.56 -18.19
C ASP A 389 -13.12 38.32 -17.31
N VAL A 390 -11.90 38.20 -16.77
CA VAL A 390 -11.51 37.09 -15.89
C VAL A 390 -11.42 37.59 -14.46
N GLU A 391 -12.29 37.08 -13.60
CA GLU A 391 -12.21 37.27 -12.14
C GLU A 391 -11.60 36.01 -11.53
N LEU A 392 -10.54 36.16 -10.76
CA LEU A 392 -9.83 35.04 -10.11
C LEU A 392 -10.13 35.02 -8.62
N ASN A 393 -10.18 33.82 -8.05
CA ASN A 393 -10.17 33.66 -6.60
C ASN A 393 -8.79 34.05 -6.03
N GLU A 394 -8.77 34.52 -4.78
CA GLU A 394 -7.55 34.86 -4.06
C GLU A 394 -6.71 33.63 -3.65
N ARG A 395 -7.17 32.41 -3.94
CA ARG A 395 -6.56 31.13 -3.60
C ARG A 395 -6.41 30.28 -4.85
N PHE A 396 -5.32 29.53 -4.89
CA PHE A 396 -5.06 28.53 -5.91
C PHE A 396 -4.44 27.29 -5.26
N ALA A 397 -4.48 26.18 -5.98
CA ALA A 397 -3.83 24.95 -5.57
C ALA A 397 -2.66 24.63 -6.51
N VAL A 398 -1.62 24.02 -5.95
CA VAL A 398 -0.41 23.59 -6.67
C VAL A 398 -0.19 22.12 -6.41
N SER A 399 0.04 21.34 -7.47
CA SER A 399 0.49 19.95 -7.40
C SER A 399 1.80 19.76 -8.15
N GLY A 400 2.72 18.99 -7.56
CA GLY A 400 3.96 18.57 -8.20
C GLY A 400 5.21 19.30 -7.73
N ASN A 401 6.36 18.84 -8.22
CA ASN A 401 7.67 19.42 -7.93
C ASN A 401 7.97 20.61 -8.85
N ARG A 402 9.02 21.37 -8.55
CA ARG A 402 9.44 22.55 -9.32
C ARG A 402 9.58 22.37 -10.85
N ASP A 403 9.87 21.15 -11.30
CA ASP A 403 10.11 20.83 -12.72
C ASP A 403 8.85 20.29 -13.44
N ASP A 404 7.78 19.98 -12.70
CA ASP A 404 6.50 19.49 -13.23
C ASP A 404 5.35 19.97 -12.33
N ILE A 405 4.96 21.23 -12.51
CA ILE A 405 3.97 21.94 -11.71
C ILE A 405 2.62 21.93 -12.43
N ARG A 406 1.55 21.67 -11.66
CA ARG A 406 0.16 21.86 -12.06
C ARG A 406 -0.45 22.93 -11.17
N MET A 407 -0.98 23.99 -11.77
CA MET A 407 -1.66 25.06 -11.06
C MET A 407 -3.14 25.02 -11.39
N TYR A 408 -3.96 25.17 -10.35
CA TYR A 408 -5.42 25.16 -10.44
C TYR A 408 -5.98 26.44 -9.84
N LEU A 409 -6.51 27.30 -10.70
CA LEU A 409 -6.97 28.62 -10.33
C LEU A 409 -8.49 28.72 -10.53
N PRO A 410 -9.28 28.80 -9.44
CA PRO A 410 -10.71 29.07 -9.54
C PRO A 410 -10.93 30.45 -10.15
N ALA A 411 -11.88 30.54 -11.06
CA ALA A 411 -12.16 31.75 -11.81
C ALA A 411 -13.65 31.89 -12.14
N ARG A 412 -14.03 33.09 -12.58
CA ARG A 412 -15.21 33.38 -13.40
C ARG A 412 -14.73 34.08 -14.67
N ILE A 413 -15.14 33.59 -15.84
CA ILE A 413 -14.84 34.20 -17.14
C ILE A 413 -16.15 34.71 -17.74
N GLY A 414 -16.21 36.00 -18.07
CA GLY A 414 -17.37 36.64 -18.67
C GLY A 414 -18.64 36.50 -17.82
N ASP A 415 -19.72 36.06 -18.45
CA ASP A 415 -21.05 35.83 -17.85
C ASP A 415 -21.27 34.37 -17.42
N ALA A 416 -20.20 33.59 -17.28
CA ALA A 416 -20.29 32.20 -16.84
C ALA A 416 -21.10 32.07 -15.55
N THR A 417 -22.14 31.23 -15.60
CA THR A 417 -23.03 30.96 -14.45
C THR A 417 -22.46 29.90 -13.50
N THR A 418 -21.43 29.18 -13.93
CA THR A 418 -20.74 28.17 -13.13
C THR A 418 -19.31 28.59 -12.79
N LEU A 419 -18.80 28.06 -11.68
CA LEU A 419 -17.40 28.17 -11.32
C LEU A 419 -16.56 27.41 -12.35
N ILE A 420 -15.48 28.03 -12.78
CA ILE A 420 -14.54 27.45 -13.74
C ILE A 420 -13.14 27.44 -13.15
N PHE A 421 -12.25 26.68 -13.76
CA PHE A 421 -10.85 26.58 -13.39
C PHE A 421 -9.97 26.91 -14.59
N CYS A 422 -9.01 27.82 -14.39
CA CYS A 422 -7.85 27.93 -15.26
C CYS A 422 -6.80 26.92 -14.76
N VAL A 423 -6.54 25.90 -15.58
CA VAL A 423 -5.55 24.86 -15.27
C VAL A 423 -4.31 25.09 -16.11
N VAL A 424 -3.14 25.13 -15.48
CA VAL A 424 -1.86 25.41 -16.14
C VAL A 424 -0.83 24.34 -15.79
N TYR A 425 -0.15 23.83 -16.81
CA TYR A 425 0.95 22.87 -16.68
C TYR A 425 2.26 23.58 -17.01
N ILE A 426 3.20 23.55 -16.08
CA ILE A 426 4.54 24.12 -16.23
C ILE A 426 5.56 22.99 -16.07
N LYS A 427 6.32 22.72 -17.12
CA LYS A 427 7.41 21.74 -17.11
C LYS A 427 8.73 22.42 -17.40
N ASP A 428 9.75 22.16 -16.58
CA ASP A 428 11.09 22.76 -16.69
C ASP A 428 11.03 24.30 -16.81
N GLY A 429 10.15 24.93 -16.02
CA GLY A 429 9.93 26.39 -16.03
C GLY A 429 9.19 26.93 -17.25
N LYS A 430 8.64 26.08 -18.12
CA LYS A 430 7.89 26.50 -19.32
C LYS A 430 6.47 25.98 -19.27
N MET A 431 5.50 26.85 -19.59
CA MET A 431 4.12 26.41 -19.76
C MET A 431 4.03 25.45 -20.96
N THR A 432 3.55 24.23 -20.73
CA THR A 432 3.41 23.20 -21.77
C THR A 432 1.96 23.01 -22.21
N LYS A 433 1.00 23.24 -21.32
CA LYS A 433 -0.45 23.11 -21.56
C LYS A 433 -1.24 24.07 -20.67
N SER A 434 -2.41 24.47 -21.14
CA SER A 434 -3.35 25.29 -20.38
C SER A 434 -4.78 25.03 -20.84
N PHE A 435 -5.73 24.96 -19.91
CA PHE A 435 -7.14 24.66 -20.21
C PHE A 435 -8.08 25.52 -19.36
N VAL A 436 -9.31 25.73 -19.86
CA VAL A 436 -10.44 26.20 -19.06
C VAL A 436 -11.35 25.01 -18.80
N ALA A 437 -11.66 24.77 -17.54
CA ALA A 437 -12.45 23.62 -17.12
C ALA A 437 -13.68 24.09 -16.34
N ALA A 438 -14.86 23.74 -16.82
CA ALA A 438 -16.11 24.11 -16.17
C ALA A 438 -16.53 23.07 -15.13
N THR A 439 -17.12 23.54 -14.03
CA THR A 439 -17.75 22.69 -13.02
C THR A 439 -19.27 22.79 -13.08
N ASP A 440 -19.97 21.97 -12.31
CA ASP A 440 -21.41 22.09 -12.03
C ASP A 440 -21.72 23.01 -10.83
N ILE A 441 -20.71 23.67 -10.25
CA ILE A 441 -20.85 24.58 -9.10
C ILE A 441 -21.27 25.97 -9.59
N ALA A 442 -22.15 26.65 -8.85
CA ALA A 442 -22.53 28.03 -9.15
C ALA A 442 -21.33 28.99 -9.06
N ALA A 443 -21.24 29.97 -9.97
CA ALA A 443 -20.16 30.97 -9.97
C ALA A 443 -20.11 31.82 -8.69
N ALA A 444 -21.19 31.89 -7.91
CA ALA A 444 -21.23 32.56 -6.60
C ALA A 444 -20.25 31.95 -5.58
N ALA A 445 -19.93 30.66 -5.72
CA ALA A 445 -18.94 29.97 -4.89
C ALA A 445 -17.53 30.58 -5.01
N LEU A 446 -17.25 31.33 -6.09
CA LEU A 446 -15.94 31.96 -6.29
C LEU A 446 -15.53 32.85 -5.11
N ALA A 447 -16.47 33.48 -4.40
CA ALA A 447 -16.16 34.44 -3.34
C ALA A 447 -15.55 33.81 -2.08
N ASP A 448 -15.80 32.52 -1.82
CA ASP A 448 -15.29 31.80 -0.64
C ASP A 448 -14.68 30.44 -0.99
N CYS A 449 -14.48 30.16 -2.28
CA CYS A 449 -13.90 28.92 -2.76
C CYS A 449 -12.50 28.70 -2.16
N ARG A 450 -12.31 27.52 -1.55
CA ARG A 450 -11.01 26.99 -1.15
C ARG A 450 -10.73 25.73 -1.95
N VAL A 451 -9.47 25.56 -2.32
CA VAL A 451 -9.02 24.45 -3.15
C VAL A 451 -7.83 23.77 -2.53
N VAL A 452 -7.88 22.45 -2.46
CA VAL A 452 -6.83 21.61 -1.88
C VAL A 452 -6.54 20.48 -2.86
N VAL A 453 -5.27 20.25 -3.18
CA VAL A 453 -4.87 19.06 -3.93
C VAL A 453 -5.17 17.81 -3.09
N THR A 454 -5.57 16.71 -3.71
CA THR A 454 -5.96 15.51 -2.97
C THR A 454 -4.89 14.43 -3.07
N PRO A 455 -4.85 13.49 -2.10
CA PRO A 455 -4.01 12.29 -2.20
C PRO A 455 -4.53 11.30 -3.25
N THR A 456 -5.75 11.48 -3.77
CA THR A 456 -6.36 10.59 -4.75
C THR A 456 -5.63 10.66 -6.08
N SER A 457 -5.38 11.86 -6.60
CA SER A 457 -4.68 12.05 -7.88
C SER A 457 -4.14 13.46 -7.97
N ARG A 458 -3.03 13.63 -8.70
CA ARG A 458 -2.51 14.96 -9.05
C ARG A 458 -3.47 15.77 -9.93
N ASP A 459 -4.46 15.13 -10.56
CA ASP A 459 -5.51 15.77 -11.36
C ASP A 459 -6.83 15.92 -10.62
N HIS A 460 -6.81 15.68 -9.31
CA HIS A 460 -7.99 15.83 -8.49
C HIS A 460 -7.84 17.02 -7.55
N LEU A 461 -8.96 17.66 -7.27
CA LEU A 461 -9.04 18.83 -6.40
C LEU A 461 -10.23 18.70 -5.48
N LEU A 462 -10.01 18.90 -4.19
CA LEU A 462 -11.09 19.15 -3.24
C LEU A 462 -11.50 20.62 -3.34
N VAL A 463 -12.73 20.86 -3.73
CA VAL A 463 -13.35 22.19 -3.80
C VAL A 463 -14.28 22.35 -2.60
N ILE A 464 -14.06 23.43 -1.85
CA ILE A 464 -14.77 23.74 -0.60
C ILE A 464 -15.41 25.12 -0.73
N SER A 465 -16.67 25.25 -0.37
CA SER A 465 -17.37 26.54 -0.15
C SER A 465 -18.31 26.38 1.04
N ASP A 466 -18.07 27.17 2.08
CA ASP A 466 -18.89 27.13 3.30
C ASP A 466 -20.26 27.75 3.05
N LYS A 467 -20.31 28.83 2.24
CA LYS A 467 -21.55 29.52 1.86
C LYS A 467 -22.48 28.62 1.05
N GLU A 468 -21.93 27.86 0.12
CA GLU A 468 -22.69 26.92 -0.71
C GLU A 468 -22.85 25.53 -0.06
N ARG A 469 -22.29 25.31 1.14
CA ARG A 469 -22.25 24.00 1.83
C ARG A 469 -21.74 22.90 0.90
N LEU A 470 -20.61 23.18 0.27
CA LEU A 470 -19.97 22.31 -0.72
C LEU A 470 -18.65 21.80 -0.16
N CYS A 471 -18.47 20.48 -0.17
CA CYS A 471 -17.17 19.86 -0.03
C CYS A 471 -17.09 18.67 -0.97
N ARG A 472 -16.48 18.86 -2.14
CA ARG A 472 -16.52 17.87 -3.22
C ARG A 472 -15.20 17.80 -3.95
N GLU A 473 -14.72 16.59 -4.16
CA GLU A 473 -13.56 16.34 -4.99
C GLU A 473 -13.98 16.23 -6.46
N TYR A 474 -13.22 16.87 -7.34
CA TYR A 474 -13.39 16.84 -8.79
C TYR A 474 -12.20 16.15 -9.44
N ALA A 475 -12.47 15.31 -10.43
CA ALA A 475 -11.48 14.71 -11.31
C ALA A 475 -11.35 15.55 -12.59
N PHE A 476 -10.11 15.87 -12.96
CA PHE A 476 -9.78 16.57 -14.20
C PHE A 476 -9.27 15.59 -15.26
N ASP A 477 -9.89 15.61 -16.44
CA ASP A 477 -9.41 14.89 -17.61
C ASP A 477 -8.35 15.71 -18.35
N ARG A 478 -7.14 15.16 -18.40
CA ARG A 478 -5.94 15.78 -19.00
C ARG A 478 -6.00 15.92 -20.52
N GLU A 479 -6.77 15.08 -21.20
CA GLU A 479 -6.89 15.07 -22.66
C GLU A 479 -8.01 16.00 -23.13
N THR A 480 -9.14 15.98 -22.44
CA THR A 480 -10.34 16.73 -22.84
C THR A 480 -10.49 18.08 -22.15
N GLY A 481 -9.85 18.27 -20.98
CA GLY A 481 -10.03 19.44 -20.13
C GLY A 481 -11.34 19.42 -19.33
N GLU A 482 -12.07 18.30 -19.32
CA GLU A 482 -13.33 18.14 -18.61
C GLU A 482 -13.11 17.98 -17.09
N MET A 483 -13.92 18.63 -16.26
CA MET A 483 -13.99 18.38 -14.81
C MET A 483 -15.29 17.67 -14.46
N LYS A 484 -15.20 16.58 -13.68
CA LYS A 484 -16.35 15.85 -13.15
C LYS A 484 -16.28 15.68 -11.65
N ALA A 485 -17.43 15.76 -11.00
CA ALA A 485 -17.59 15.36 -9.61
C ALA A 485 -17.10 13.92 -9.41
N TYR A 486 -16.11 13.73 -8.53
CA TYR A 486 -15.54 12.44 -8.20
C TYR A 486 -16.12 11.87 -6.92
N THR A 487 -16.12 12.63 -5.83
CA THR A 487 -16.80 12.23 -4.60
C THR A 487 -17.24 13.44 -3.80
N GLU A 488 -18.34 13.29 -3.09
CA GLU A 488 -18.86 14.29 -2.17
C GLU A 488 -18.51 13.88 -0.75
N PHE A 489 -18.03 14.84 0.03
CA PHE A 489 -17.75 14.65 1.44
C PHE A 489 -18.88 15.24 2.27
N ASP A 490 -18.92 14.89 3.56
CA ASP A 490 -19.83 15.55 4.48
C ASP A 490 -19.64 17.08 4.38
N PRO A 491 -20.66 17.83 3.96
CA PRO A 491 -20.60 19.28 3.86
C PRO A 491 -20.84 19.97 5.22
N THR A 492 -20.92 19.23 6.33
CA THR A 492 -20.95 19.82 7.67
C THR A 492 -19.83 20.86 7.81
N ALA A 493 -20.16 21.94 8.51
CA ALA A 493 -19.29 23.10 8.67
C ALA A 493 -17.97 22.69 9.32
N ALA A 494 -16.95 22.53 8.50
CA ALA A 494 -15.57 22.36 8.93
C ALA A 494 -14.84 23.65 8.59
N VAL A 495 -14.24 24.28 9.58
CA VAL A 495 -13.53 25.54 9.39
C VAL A 495 -12.17 25.34 8.71
N GLY A 496 -11.66 24.10 8.69
CA GLY A 496 -10.45 23.73 7.97
C GLY A 496 -10.28 22.22 7.77
N ARG A 497 -9.57 21.86 6.69
CA ARG A 497 -9.25 20.47 6.32
C ARG A 497 -7.85 20.37 5.74
N CYS A 498 -7.18 19.25 5.99
CA CYS A 498 -5.93 18.89 5.30
C CYS A 498 -5.84 17.38 5.09
N PHE A 499 -5.05 16.98 4.10
CA PHE A 499 -4.72 15.58 3.83
C PHE A 499 -3.28 15.26 4.25
N PHE A 500 -3.03 13.99 4.57
CA PHE A 500 -1.70 13.43 4.81
C PHE A 500 -1.71 11.92 4.54
N ARG A 501 -0.54 11.28 4.54
CA ARG A 501 -0.40 9.82 4.49
C ARG A 501 0.31 9.27 5.71
N ARG A 502 -0.08 8.06 6.11
CA ARG A 502 0.74 7.16 6.93
C ARG A 502 0.92 5.89 6.13
N GLY A 503 2.17 5.58 5.81
CA GLY A 503 2.49 4.60 4.79
C GLY A 503 1.85 5.04 3.48
N SER A 504 1.16 4.12 2.82
CA SER A 504 0.40 4.44 1.61
C SER A 504 -1.01 4.94 1.89
N LYS A 505 -1.54 4.79 3.10
CA LYS A 505 -2.94 5.08 3.39
C LYS A 505 -3.14 6.59 3.59
N PRO A 506 -4.03 7.23 2.83
CA PRO A 506 -4.33 8.64 3.03
C PRO A 506 -5.34 8.84 4.16
N TYR A 507 -5.21 10.00 4.81
CA TYR A 507 -6.05 10.44 5.90
C TYR A 507 -6.46 11.89 5.67
N MET A 508 -7.64 12.24 6.17
CA MET A 508 -8.12 13.62 6.23
C MET A 508 -8.29 14.02 7.69
N ALA A 509 -7.71 15.15 8.06
CA ALA A 509 -8.04 15.85 9.29
C ALA A 509 -9.10 16.91 9.00
N SER A 510 -10.15 16.96 9.84
CA SER A 510 -11.24 17.93 9.73
C SER A 510 -11.47 18.60 11.08
N LEU A 511 -11.42 19.93 11.07
CA LEU A 511 -11.68 20.77 12.24
C LEU A 511 -13.09 21.37 12.15
N ASP A 512 -13.93 21.08 13.15
CA ASP A 512 -15.26 21.67 13.25
C ASP A 512 -15.26 23.06 13.91
N ASP A 513 -16.42 23.73 13.87
CA ASP A 513 -16.64 25.05 14.47
C ASP A 513 -16.64 25.06 16.01
N SER A 514 -16.56 23.89 16.66
CA SER A 514 -16.44 23.73 18.11
C SER A 514 -14.98 23.56 18.57
N GLY A 515 -14.03 23.55 17.63
CA GLY A 515 -12.62 23.31 17.92
C GLY A 515 -12.27 21.83 18.16
N LYS A 516 -13.08 20.91 17.62
CA LYS A 516 -12.76 19.47 17.65
C LYS A 516 -12.14 19.03 16.33
N MET A 517 -11.00 18.37 16.45
CA MET A 517 -10.31 17.73 15.35
C MET A 517 -10.73 16.27 15.26
N SER A 518 -11.22 15.89 14.08
CA SER A 518 -11.57 14.52 13.71
C SER A 518 -10.62 14.03 12.61
N PHE A 519 -10.37 12.72 12.61
CA PHE A 519 -9.53 12.07 11.62
C PHE A 519 -10.33 10.95 10.96
N ALA A 520 -10.23 10.86 9.64
CA ALA A 520 -10.82 9.77 8.89
C ALA A 520 -9.78 9.18 7.94
N ALA A 521 -9.72 7.84 7.91
CA ALA A 521 -9.05 7.14 6.83
C ALA A 521 -9.81 7.42 5.53
N TYR A 522 -9.05 7.72 4.47
CA TYR A 522 -9.59 8.04 3.17
C TYR A 522 -9.27 6.91 2.20
N TYR A 523 -10.29 6.28 1.60
CA TYR A 523 -10.06 5.25 0.59
C TYR A 523 -11.18 5.24 -0.46
N ALA A 524 -10.83 5.36 -1.74
CA ALA A 524 -11.75 5.13 -2.87
C ALA A 524 -13.16 5.75 -2.68
N ALA A 525 -13.25 7.05 -2.40
CA ALA A 525 -14.50 7.78 -2.15
C ALA A 525 -15.29 7.36 -0.89
N LYS A 526 -14.69 6.61 0.03
CA LYS A 526 -15.23 6.28 1.36
C LYS A 526 -14.34 6.87 2.45
N ALA A 527 -14.96 7.63 3.35
CA ALA A 527 -14.33 8.02 4.60
C ALA A 527 -14.68 6.98 5.66
N GLU A 528 -13.66 6.35 6.25
CA GLU A 528 -13.81 5.51 7.42
C GLU A 528 -13.40 6.34 8.64
N PRO A 529 -14.35 6.74 9.50
CA PRO A 529 -14.01 7.52 10.68
C PRO A 529 -13.06 6.72 11.58
N LEU A 530 -12.06 7.38 12.13
CA LEU A 530 -11.28 6.84 13.24
C LEU A 530 -12.09 7.05 14.52
N ASP A 531 -12.06 6.08 15.42
CA ASP A 531 -12.95 6.01 16.60
C ASP A 531 -12.70 7.13 17.66
N GLU A 532 -11.85 8.14 17.38
CA GLU A 532 -11.49 9.20 18.35
C GLU A 532 -11.47 10.63 17.77
N VAL A 533 -12.03 11.57 18.55
CA VAL A 533 -12.08 13.01 18.29
C VAL A 533 -11.33 13.75 19.40
N VAL A 534 -10.45 14.69 19.04
CA VAL A 534 -9.65 15.46 20.01
C VAL A 534 -10.07 16.91 19.99
N SER A 535 -10.39 17.45 21.17
CA SER A 535 -10.61 18.88 21.32
C SER A 535 -9.26 19.61 21.43
N ILE A 536 -9.07 20.60 20.59
CA ILE A 536 -7.94 21.54 20.71
C ILE A 536 -8.46 22.77 21.46
N ALA A 537 -8.02 22.96 22.71
CA ALA A 537 -8.51 23.99 23.63
C ALA A 537 -8.13 25.42 23.16
N THR A 538 -8.87 25.96 22.18
CA THR A 538 -8.40 27.11 21.39
C THR A 538 -9.45 28.19 21.11
N GLY A 539 -10.75 27.93 21.33
CA GLY A 539 -11.80 28.90 21.04
C GLY A 539 -11.94 29.24 19.55
N ILE A 540 -11.56 28.32 18.66
CA ILE A 540 -11.67 28.46 17.21
C ILE A 540 -13.14 28.38 16.81
N THR A 541 -13.58 29.29 15.93
CA THR A 541 -14.95 29.37 15.40
C THR A 541 -14.91 29.62 13.90
N SER A 542 -16.07 29.46 13.23
CA SER A 542 -16.23 29.75 11.80
C SER A 542 -16.12 31.23 11.43
N GLU A 543 -16.05 32.13 12.41
CA GLU A 543 -15.88 33.58 12.18
C GLU A 543 -14.42 33.97 11.92
N VAL A 544 -13.47 33.10 12.23
CA VAL A 544 -12.04 33.33 12.03
C VAL A 544 -11.53 32.38 10.96
N GLU A 545 -10.93 32.95 9.91
CA GLU A 545 -10.31 32.15 8.86
C GLU A 545 -9.22 31.24 9.45
N THR A 546 -9.27 29.96 9.08
CA THR A 546 -8.44 28.91 9.69
C THR A 546 -7.72 28.08 8.64
N PHE A 547 -6.42 27.86 8.86
CA PHE A 547 -5.52 27.08 8.02
C PHE A 547 -5.14 25.81 8.76
N VAL A 548 -5.13 24.68 8.04
CA VAL A 548 -4.75 23.38 8.60
C VAL A 548 -3.65 22.79 7.73
N GLY A 549 -2.57 22.36 8.36
CA GLY A 549 -1.42 21.74 7.70
C GLY A 549 -1.03 20.46 8.44
N ALA A 550 -0.43 19.51 7.72
CA ALA A 550 0.04 18.26 8.32
C ALA A 550 1.50 18.00 7.92
N GLU A 551 2.24 17.39 8.83
CA GLU A 551 3.63 17.01 8.62
C GLU A 551 3.97 15.66 9.25
N GLU A 552 5.02 15.04 8.72
CA GLU A 552 5.69 13.92 9.36
C GLU A 552 6.61 14.43 10.47
N GLY A 553 6.33 14.03 11.71
CA GLY A 553 7.16 14.27 12.89
C GLY A 553 7.96 13.05 13.30
N PHE A 554 8.89 13.21 14.24
CA PHE A 554 9.75 12.15 14.76
C PHE A 554 9.00 10.94 15.36
N TYR A 555 7.76 11.14 15.80
CA TYR A 555 6.93 10.13 16.49
C TYR A 555 5.57 9.93 15.83
N GLY A 556 5.43 10.21 14.53
CA GLY A 556 4.17 10.06 13.79
C GLY A 556 3.74 11.34 13.07
N ILE A 557 2.46 11.51 12.75
CA ILE A 557 1.95 12.69 12.04
C ILE A 557 1.53 13.79 13.02
N ARG A 558 1.93 15.04 12.75
CA ARG A 558 1.41 16.21 13.45
C ARG A 558 0.51 17.02 12.51
N VAL A 559 -0.67 17.38 13.01
CA VAL A 559 -1.59 18.29 12.33
C VAL A 559 -1.63 19.61 13.07
N HIS A 560 -1.35 20.69 12.37
CA HIS A 560 -1.28 22.05 12.89
C HIS A 560 -2.49 22.85 12.43
N VAL A 561 -2.93 23.74 13.32
CA VAL A 561 -4.04 24.66 13.08
C VAL A 561 -3.55 26.07 13.37
N LEU A 562 -3.66 26.94 12.37
CA LEU A 562 -3.32 28.36 12.46
C LEU A 562 -4.56 29.19 12.12
N THR A 563 -4.95 30.10 13.01
CA THR A 563 -6.03 31.05 12.74
C THR A 563 -5.50 32.38 12.21
N ALA A 564 -6.33 33.12 11.47
CA ALA A 564 -5.97 34.43 10.92
C ALA A 564 -5.65 35.48 12.00
N ASP A 565 -6.16 35.31 13.22
CA ASP A 565 -5.80 36.14 14.38
C ASP A 565 -4.57 35.63 15.16
N GLY A 566 -3.88 34.62 14.63
CA GLY A 566 -2.55 34.19 15.08
C GLY A 566 -2.52 33.14 16.19
N ARG A 567 -3.60 32.39 16.44
CA ARG A 567 -3.55 31.24 17.36
C ARG A 567 -2.98 30.03 16.65
N LEU A 568 -2.03 29.34 17.28
CA LEU A 568 -1.40 28.12 16.78
C LEU A 568 -1.63 26.97 17.77
N ALA A 569 -2.16 25.86 17.26
CA ALA A 569 -2.36 24.62 18.01
C ALA A 569 -1.99 23.41 17.15
N SER A 570 -1.77 22.27 17.79
CA SER A 570 -1.49 21.03 17.06
C SER A 570 -2.13 19.82 17.71
N VAL A 571 -2.30 18.76 16.91
CA VAL A 571 -2.66 17.42 17.36
C VAL A 571 -1.61 16.45 16.83
N GLN A 572 -1.05 15.64 17.72
CA GLN A 572 -0.08 14.61 17.36
C GLN A 572 -0.79 13.26 17.29
N MET A 573 -0.74 12.62 16.12
CA MET A 573 -1.01 11.20 15.99
C MET A 573 0.30 10.45 16.21
N HIS A 574 0.37 9.67 17.28
CA HIS A 574 1.59 8.94 17.63
C HIS A 574 1.71 7.61 16.86
N ASP A 575 2.95 7.25 16.53
CA ASP A 575 3.41 5.89 16.22
C ASP A 575 4.23 5.36 17.41
N GLU A 576 4.21 4.04 17.66
CA GLU A 576 5.16 3.44 18.60
C GLU A 576 6.59 3.51 18.03
N ILE A 577 7.56 3.65 18.93
CA ILE A 577 8.96 3.89 18.61
C ILE A 577 9.51 2.71 17.80
N ILE A 578 9.90 2.94 16.55
CA ILE A 578 10.82 2.03 15.85
C ILE A 578 12.16 2.13 16.59
N HIS A 579 12.47 1.14 17.42
CA HIS A 579 13.75 1.09 18.10
C HIS A 579 14.88 0.98 17.08
N GLU A 580 15.85 1.89 17.14
CA GLU A 580 17.05 1.79 16.31
C GLU A 580 17.75 0.44 16.55
N PRO A 581 18.17 -0.28 15.49
CA PRO A 581 18.84 -1.56 15.64
C PRO A 581 20.14 -1.41 16.44
N ALA A 582 20.37 -2.31 17.40
CA ALA A 582 21.64 -2.32 18.13
C ALA A 582 22.83 -2.55 17.18
N GLU A 583 23.79 -1.62 17.13
CA GLU A 583 24.90 -1.60 16.15
C GLU A 583 25.87 -2.80 16.25
N ASN A 584 26.04 -3.39 17.44
CA ASN A 584 27.00 -4.48 17.71
C ASN A 584 26.32 -5.77 18.18
N ALA A 585 25.16 -6.13 17.65
CA ALA A 585 24.49 -7.38 18.02
C ALA A 585 25.12 -8.60 17.31
N ASP A 586 25.41 -9.68 18.05
CA ASP A 586 25.87 -10.97 17.50
C ASP A 586 24.85 -12.07 17.82
N PHE A 587 23.83 -12.16 16.97
CA PHE A 587 22.71 -13.07 17.18
C PHE A 587 23.06 -14.53 16.86
N VAL A 588 22.71 -15.42 17.78
CA VAL A 588 22.79 -16.88 17.59
C VAL A 588 21.50 -17.55 18.01
N ALA A 589 21.16 -18.63 17.31
CA ALA A 589 20.03 -19.47 17.65
C ALA A 589 20.44 -20.94 17.82
N GLU A 590 19.85 -21.61 18.81
CA GLU A 590 20.12 -23.01 19.14
C GLU A 590 18.84 -23.76 19.53
N ARG A 591 18.74 -25.05 19.18
CA ARG A 591 17.63 -25.90 19.62
C ARG A 591 17.94 -26.40 21.02
N VAL A 592 17.24 -25.84 22.01
CA VAL A 592 17.49 -26.11 23.44
C VAL A 592 16.68 -27.29 23.97
N TRP A 593 15.59 -27.65 23.29
CA TRP A 593 14.74 -28.78 23.66
C TRP A 593 13.97 -29.32 22.45
N GLU A 594 13.78 -30.63 22.39
CA GLU A 594 12.85 -31.27 21.44
C GLU A 594 12.24 -32.57 21.98
N ARG A 595 10.98 -32.79 21.64
CA ARG A 595 10.27 -34.08 21.71
C ARG A 595 9.68 -34.38 20.35
N SER A 596 10.39 -35.16 19.55
CA SER A 596 10.14 -35.27 18.12
C SER A 596 10.35 -36.69 17.60
N VAL A 597 9.78 -36.96 16.42
CA VAL A 597 9.97 -38.24 15.72
C VAL A 597 11.43 -38.40 15.33
N ALA A 598 12.10 -37.32 14.90
CA ALA A 598 13.52 -37.33 14.56
C ALA A 598 14.42 -37.69 15.76
N ALA A 599 14.05 -37.23 16.96
CA ALA A 599 14.77 -37.53 18.20
C ALA A 599 14.34 -38.84 18.87
N ASN A 600 13.44 -39.63 18.24
CA ASN A 600 12.90 -40.88 18.79
C ASN A 600 12.28 -40.73 20.21
N ASN A 601 11.77 -39.55 20.53
CA ASN A 601 11.17 -39.21 21.84
C ASN A 601 9.85 -38.42 21.71
N ALA A 602 9.22 -38.53 20.53
CA ALA A 602 7.94 -37.92 20.23
C ALA A 602 6.89 -38.21 21.32
N PRO A 603 6.01 -37.26 21.66
CA PRO A 603 4.92 -37.50 22.60
C PRO A 603 4.03 -38.65 22.10
N THR A 604 3.92 -39.71 22.91
CA THR A 604 3.04 -40.86 22.64
C THR A 604 1.59 -40.57 23.02
N GLU A 605 1.40 -39.66 23.97
CA GLU A 605 0.10 -39.13 24.36
C GLU A 605 -0.27 -37.99 23.41
N ILE A 606 -1.29 -38.23 22.58
CA ILE A 606 -1.95 -37.26 21.69
C ILE A 606 -0.99 -36.29 20.98
N ILE A 607 -0.57 -36.64 19.76
CA ILE A 607 -0.36 -35.69 18.65
C ILE A 607 -0.77 -36.39 17.34
N ASP A 608 -2.06 -36.68 17.19
CA ASP A 608 -2.64 -37.06 15.89
C ASP A 608 -2.77 -35.81 15.03
N GLY A 609 -1.85 -35.61 14.09
CA GLY A 609 -1.88 -34.43 13.24
C GLY A 609 -3.04 -34.38 12.23
N THR A 610 -3.92 -35.40 12.20
CA THR A 610 -5.20 -35.35 11.50
C THR A 610 -6.21 -34.43 12.21
N ASN A 611 -6.27 -34.50 13.54
CA ASN A 611 -7.28 -33.82 14.37
C ASN A 611 -6.70 -32.67 15.22
N ALA A 612 -5.39 -32.67 15.47
CA ALA A 612 -4.67 -31.63 16.19
C ALA A 612 -3.87 -30.72 15.26
N GLN A 613 -4.54 -30.01 14.36
CA GLN A 613 -3.86 -29.35 13.24
C GLN A 613 -3.22 -28.00 13.57
N GLN A 614 -3.68 -27.27 14.59
CA GLN A 614 -3.05 -26.03 15.08
C GLN A 614 -2.81 -26.13 16.58
N GLY A 615 -1.70 -25.54 17.03
CA GLY A 615 -1.39 -25.37 18.44
C GLY A 615 -0.64 -24.07 18.64
N THR A 616 -0.62 -23.60 19.89
CA THR A 616 0.12 -22.43 20.34
C THR A 616 1.02 -22.80 21.52
N ALA A 617 1.79 -21.85 22.03
CA ALA A 617 2.50 -22.00 23.28
C ALA A 617 2.43 -20.69 24.05
N VAL A 618 2.51 -20.70 25.38
CA VAL A 618 2.73 -19.51 26.22
C VAL A 618 3.50 -19.92 27.47
N TYR A 619 4.52 -19.13 27.84
CA TYR A 619 5.34 -19.34 29.03
C TYR A 619 5.70 -20.81 29.26
N GLY A 620 6.41 -21.40 28.29
CA GLY A 620 6.93 -22.77 28.27
C GLY A 620 5.91 -23.91 28.19
N LYS A 621 4.62 -23.60 28.03
CA LYS A 621 3.55 -24.58 27.90
C LYS A 621 2.98 -24.53 26.47
N PHE A 622 2.90 -25.66 25.79
CA PHE A 622 2.23 -25.84 24.51
C PHE A 622 0.75 -26.17 24.73
N TYR A 623 -0.12 -25.59 23.91
CA TYR A 623 -1.57 -25.79 23.96
C TYR A 623 -2.03 -26.31 22.60
N ILE A 624 -2.54 -27.54 22.58
CA ILE A 624 -2.87 -28.24 21.34
C ILE A 624 -4.31 -28.73 21.41
N ASN A 625 -5.17 -28.18 20.54
CA ASN A 625 -6.56 -28.57 20.45
C ASN A 625 -6.72 -29.83 19.58
N ASP A 626 -7.33 -30.87 20.13
CA ASP A 626 -7.79 -32.03 19.37
C ASP A 626 -9.30 -31.92 19.15
N LYS A 627 -9.70 -31.67 17.89
CA LYS A 627 -11.11 -31.47 17.55
C LYS A 627 -11.96 -32.73 17.69
N SER A 628 -11.34 -33.91 17.66
CA SER A 628 -12.07 -35.18 17.64
C SER A 628 -12.55 -35.55 19.05
N THR A 629 -11.68 -35.33 20.03
CA THR A 629 -11.97 -35.52 21.45
C THR A 629 -12.54 -34.26 22.09
N LYS A 630 -12.45 -33.10 21.41
CA LYS A 630 -12.78 -31.77 21.96
C LYS A 630 -12.01 -31.50 23.24
N THR A 631 -10.70 -31.71 23.17
CA THR A 631 -9.79 -31.51 24.30
C THR A 631 -8.66 -30.56 23.95
N LEU A 632 -8.33 -29.66 24.89
CA LEU A 632 -7.16 -28.81 24.81
C LEU A 632 -6.05 -29.42 25.68
N ASN A 633 -5.07 -30.03 25.03
CA ASN A 633 -3.96 -30.71 25.70
C ASN A 633 -2.83 -29.73 25.99
N ILE A 634 -2.32 -29.75 27.22
CA ILE A 634 -1.28 -28.83 27.67
C ILE A 634 0.00 -29.61 27.91
N PHE A 635 1.06 -29.29 27.17
CA PHE A 635 2.37 -29.93 27.29
C PHE A 635 3.42 -28.94 27.81
N ASP A 636 4.40 -29.42 28.54
CA ASP A 636 5.64 -28.69 28.82
C ASP A 636 6.86 -29.55 28.43
N THR A 637 8.04 -29.15 28.89
CA THR A 637 9.28 -29.90 28.65
C THR A 637 9.32 -31.27 29.31
N LYS A 638 8.47 -31.52 30.32
CA LYS A 638 8.34 -32.79 31.06
C LYS A 638 7.29 -33.71 30.41
N GLY A 639 6.27 -33.16 29.75
CA GLY A 639 5.29 -33.93 28.96
C GLY A 639 3.88 -33.36 29.03
N ASN A 640 2.87 -34.21 28.85
CA ASN A 640 1.47 -33.80 29.00
C ASN A 640 1.20 -33.49 30.48
N LEU A 641 0.84 -32.25 30.77
CA LEU A 641 0.54 -31.78 32.12
C LEU A 641 -0.91 -32.03 32.49
N THR A 642 -1.83 -31.66 31.61
CA THR A 642 -3.28 -31.74 31.86
C THR A 642 -4.06 -31.54 30.56
N THR A 643 -5.37 -31.71 30.65
CA THR A 643 -6.31 -31.53 29.55
C THR A 643 -7.49 -30.69 30.01
N LEU A 644 -7.81 -29.65 29.24
CA LEU A 644 -8.99 -28.81 29.43
C LEU A 644 -10.05 -29.14 28.36
N LEU A 645 -11.25 -28.56 28.51
CA LEU A 645 -12.24 -28.53 27.44
C LEU A 645 -11.57 -27.98 26.17
N GLY A 646 -11.87 -28.53 25.00
CA GLY A 646 -11.38 -28.07 23.71
C GLY A 646 -12.52 -27.77 22.76
N GLY A 647 -12.18 -27.20 21.61
CA GLY A 647 -13.15 -26.77 20.60
C GLY A 647 -13.38 -27.82 19.51
N ALA A 648 -14.52 -27.75 18.83
CA ALA A 648 -14.83 -28.63 17.69
C ALA A 648 -14.08 -28.26 16.38
N GLY A 649 -13.34 -27.16 16.35
CA GLY A 649 -12.56 -26.69 15.19
C GLY A 649 -11.07 -27.02 15.28
N TYR A 650 -10.32 -26.77 14.19
CA TYR A 650 -8.86 -26.98 14.16
C TYR A 650 -8.06 -25.85 14.81
N GLY A 651 -8.64 -24.64 14.88
CA GLY A 651 -7.90 -23.43 15.23
C GLY A 651 -7.55 -23.32 16.71
N CYS A 652 -6.29 -23.00 17.00
CA CYS A 652 -5.80 -22.75 18.36
C CYS A 652 -4.63 -21.75 18.32
N CYS A 653 -4.78 -20.59 18.96
CA CYS A 653 -3.78 -19.52 18.97
C CYS A 653 -3.70 -18.86 20.35
N ARG A 654 -2.81 -17.86 20.49
CA ARG A 654 -2.79 -16.95 21.65
C ARG A 654 -2.87 -15.50 21.19
N ASP A 655 -3.35 -14.63 22.05
CA ASP A 655 -3.15 -13.17 21.91
C ASP A 655 -1.82 -12.73 22.56
N ASP A 656 -1.53 -11.43 22.54
CA ASP A 656 -0.26 -10.88 23.03
C ASP A 656 -0.15 -10.93 24.55
N ARG A 657 -1.29 -10.91 25.27
CA ARG A 657 -1.34 -11.14 26.72
C ARG A 657 -1.06 -12.59 27.10
N GLY A 658 -1.22 -13.51 26.16
CA GLY A 658 -1.03 -14.94 26.33
C GLY A 658 -2.32 -15.70 26.67
N ASN A 659 -3.49 -15.09 26.53
CA ASN A 659 -4.76 -15.78 26.58
C ASN A 659 -4.82 -16.80 25.43
N VAL A 660 -5.42 -17.96 25.64
CA VAL A 660 -5.51 -19.02 24.62
C VAL A 660 -6.89 -19.01 23.99
N ILE A 661 -6.95 -18.95 22.66
CA ILE A 661 -8.19 -18.92 21.89
C ILE A 661 -8.30 -20.20 21.08
N VAL A 662 -9.40 -20.92 21.24
CA VAL A 662 -9.71 -22.17 20.54
C VAL A 662 -10.99 -22.00 19.74
N ARG A 663 -10.97 -22.38 18.47
CA ARG A 663 -12.18 -22.35 17.62
C ARG A 663 -13.10 -23.52 17.97
N ASN A 664 -14.37 -23.24 18.25
CA ASN A 664 -15.37 -24.22 18.66
C ASN A 664 -16.30 -24.72 17.54
N ASP A 665 -16.00 -24.39 16.28
CA ASP A 665 -16.81 -24.79 15.13
C ASP A 665 -15.99 -25.18 13.88
N LEU A 666 -16.68 -25.81 12.92
CA LEU A 666 -16.21 -26.08 11.55
C LEU A 666 -17.06 -25.34 10.50
N SER A 667 -17.77 -24.29 10.92
CA SER A 667 -18.65 -23.51 10.05
C SER A 667 -17.85 -22.90 8.91
N THR A 668 -18.45 -22.92 7.72
CA THR A 668 -18.01 -22.17 6.54
C THR A 668 -18.96 -21.01 6.23
N GLY A 669 -19.97 -20.79 7.08
CA GLY A 669 -20.87 -19.64 7.00
C GLY A 669 -20.25 -18.40 7.65
N THR A 670 -21.08 -17.47 8.09
CA THR A 670 -20.67 -16.22 8.74
C THR A 670 -20.66 -16.32 10.28
N THR A 671 -21.38 -17.27 10.86
CA THR A 671 -21.41 -17.49 12.31
C THR A 671 -20.27 -18.39 12.78
N HIS A 672 -19.52 -17.95 13.79
CA HIS A 672 -18.43 -18.70 14.41
C HIS A 672 -18.50 -18.67 15.94
N GLU A 673 -17.93 -19.69 16.58
CA GLU A 673 -17.87 -19.84 18.04
C GLU A 673 -16.43 -20.08 18.51
N PHE A 674 -16.05 -19.48 19.64
CA PHE A 674 -14.71 -19.59 20.24
C PHE A 674 -14.80 -19.90 21.72
N LEU A 675 -13.83 -20.66 22.23
CA LEU A 675 -13.53 -20.83 23.64
C LEU A 675 -12.26 -20.04 23.95
N ILE A 676 -12.36 -19.07 24.87
CA ILE A 676 -11.26 -18.17 25.23
C ILE A 676 -10.87 -18.42 26.69
N TYR A 677 -9.63 -18.86 26.89
CA TYR A 677 -9.06 -19.16 28.19
C TYR A 677 -8.17 -18.00 28.63
N ARG A 678 -8.52 -17.37 29.76
CA ARG A 678 -7.76 -16.26 30.32
C ARG A 678 -6.44 -16.75 30.88
N LEU A 679 -5.35 -16.06 30.58
CA LEU A 679 -4.08 -16.30 31.24
C LEU A 679 -4.12 -15.76 32.68
N THR A 680 -3.73 -16.60 33.62
CA THR A 680 -3.61 -16.28 35.04
C THR A 680 -2.18 -16.47 35.52
N GLU A 681 -1.85 -15.75 36.58
CA GLU A 681 -0.59 -15.89 37.30
C GLU A 681 -0.92 -16.48 38.68
N SER A 682 -0.72 -17.78 38.85
CA SER A 682 -0.96 -18.51 40.11
C SER A 682 0.24 -18.44 41.05
N GLY A 683 1.38 -17.93 40.57
CA GLY A 683 2.63 -17.80 41.30
C GLY A 683 3.73 -17.17 40.42
N VAL A 684 4.94 -17.05 40.96
CA VAL A 684 6.07 -16.39 40.29
C VAL A 684 6.48 -17.16 39.03
N ASN A 685 6.31 -16.56 37.85
CA ASN A 685 6.58 -17.21 36.56
C ASN A 685 5.78 -18.52 36.35
N ASP A 686 4.71 -18.74 37.10
CA ASP A 686 3.77 -19.83 36.86
C ASP A 686 2.50 -19.29 36.21
N TYR A 687 2.58 -19.18 34.89
CA TYR A 687 1.49 -18.75 34.05
C TYR A 687 0.70 -19.96 33.56
N THR A 688 -0.58 -20.03 33.88
CA THR A 688 -1.50 -21.05 33.39
C THR A 688 -2.80 -20.39 32.96
N VAL A 689 -3.56 -21.02 32.08
CA VAL A 689 -4.87 -20.49 31.72
C VAL A 689 -5.94 -21.04 32.66
N GLU A 690 -6.99 -20.26 32.90
CA GLU A 690 -8.16 -20.70 33.68
C GLU A 690 -8.72 -22.02 33.12
N SER A 691 -9.26 -22.89 33.97
CA SER A 691 -9.83 -24.17 33.51
C SER A 691 -11.15 -24.02 32.76
N GLU A 692 -11.90 -22.94 33.05
CA GLU A 692 -13.20 -22.65 32.45
C GLU A 692 -13.05 -21.54 31.40
N PRO A 693 -13.35 -21.80 30.11
CA PRO A 693 -13.28 -20.78 29.08
C PRO A 693 -14.50 -19.87 29.07
N VAL A 694 -14.34 -18.67 28.51
CA VAL A 694 -15.46 -17.85 28.03
C VAL A 694 -15.83 -18.29 26.62
N SER A 695 -17.08 -18.71 26.42
CA SER A 695 -17.61 -18.97 25.08
C SER A 695 -18.09 -17.67 24.44
N VAL A 696 -17.71 -17.45 23.19
CA VAL A 696 -18.03 -16.27 22.39
C VAL A 696 -18.57 -16.69 21.03
N THR A 697 -19.69 -16.10 20.61
CA THR A 697 -20.25 -16.26 19.26
C THR A 697 -20.23 -14.94 18.52
N CYS A 698 -19.86 -14.94 17.24
CA CYS A 698 -19.84 -13.75 16.40
C CYS A 698 -20.30 -14.05 14.96
N GLU A 699 -20.75 -13.00 14.27
CA GLU A 699 -20.91 -12.98 12.82
C GLU A 699 -19.70 -12.30 12.17
N VAL A 700 -19.24 -12.79 11.03
CA VAL A 700 -18.17 -12.17 10.22
C VAL A 700 -18.67 -11.79 8.82
N PRO A 701 -18.11 -10.76 8.17
CA PRO A 701 -18.59 -10.28 6.87
C PRO A 701 -18.43 -11.29 5.72
N ILE A 702 -17.36 -12.09 5.75
CA ILE A 702 -17.00 -12.99 4.65
C ILE A 702 -17.15 -14.44 5.08
N ALA A 703 -18.10 -15.14 4.48
CA ALA A 703 -18.23 -16.58 4.64
C ALA A 703 -17.08 -17.33 3.94
N GLY A 704 -16.70 -18.47 4.50
CA GLY A 704 -15.77 -19.39 3.84
C GLY A 704 -15.08 -20.32 4.82
N GLN A 705 -14.48 -21.37 4.29
CA GLN A 705 -13.74 -22.32 5.12
C GLN A 705 -12.50 -21.63 5.70
N THR A 706 -12.45 -21.46 7.01
CA THR A 706 -11.27 -21.01 7.75
C THR A 706 -10.85 -22.14 8.67
N ASN A 707 -9.63 -22.69 8.56
CA ASN A 707 -9.20 -23.76 9.47
C ASN A 707 -8.32 -23.23 10.61
N PHE A 708 -7.59 -22.15 10.36
CA PHE A 708 -6.56 -21.62 11.26
C PHE A 708 -6.92 -20.21 11.68
N ILE A 709 -6.59 -19.88 12.92
CA ILE A 709 -6.89 -18.58 13.53
C ILE A 709 -5.61 -17.95 14.05
N SER A 710 -5.64 -16.64 14.24
CA SER A 710 -4.62 -15.90 14.97
C SER A 710 -5.28 -14.83 15.82
N ALA A 711 -4.57 -14.31 16.82
CA ALA A 711 -5.07 -13.27 17.69
C ALA A 711 -3.95 -12.30 18.05
N SER A 712 -4.32 -11.10 18.47
CA SER A 712 -3.42 -10.06 18.96
C SER A 712 -4.11 -9.23 20.06
N GLY A 713 -3.32 -8.44 20.77
CA GLY A 713 -3.79 -7.58 21.85
C GLY A 713 -4.12 -8.34 23.13
N ASP A 714 -5.13 -7.85 23.84
CA ASP A 714 -5.73 -8.54 24.97
C ASP A 714 -7.23 -8.63 24.76
N VAL A 715 -7.74 -9.81 24.37
CA VAL A 715 -9.18 -10.00 24.12
C VAL A 715 -10.04 -9.80 25.38
N PHE A 716 -9.43 -9.81 26.58
CA PHE A 716 -10.08 -9.42 27.84
C PHE A 716 -9.79 -7.99 28.28
N GLY A 717 -8.84 -7.31 27.63
CA GLY A 717 -8.50 -5.90 27.84
C GLY A 717 -9.46 -4.97 27.11
N ASP A 718 -9.06 -3.71 26.89
CA ASP A 718 -9.92 -2.75 26.19
C ASP A 718 -9.87 -2.91 24.66
N ASP A 719 -8.83 -3.56 24.11
CA ASP A 719 -8.62 -3.78 22.68
C ASP A 719 -7.92 -5.13 22.43
N GLY A 720 -8.40 -5.87 21.44
CA GLY A 720 -7.86 -7.16 21.04
C GLY A 720 -8.59 -7.73 19.82
N HIS A 721 -7.92 -8.62 19.08
CA HIS A 721 -8.39 -9.03 17.76
C HIS A 721 -8.28 -10.53 17.54
N ILE A 722 -9.26 -11.12 16.83
CA ILE A 722 -9.20 -12.51 16.33
C ILE A 722 -9.32 -12.48 14.79
N TYR A 723 -8.39 -13.14 14.11
CA TYR A 723 -8.23 -13.11 12.65
C TYR A 723 -8.65 -14.45 12.04
N LEU A 724 -9.54 -14.38 11.05
CA LEU A 724 -10.00 -15.52 10.25
C LEU A 724 -9.70 -15.22 8.78
N TYR A 725 -8.89 -16.05 8.14
CA TYR A 725 -8.60 -15.93 6.71
C TYR A 725 -9.32 -17.04 5.91
N PRO A 726 -10.48 -16.76 5.30
CA PRO A 726 -11.22 -17.78 4.56
C PRO A 726 -10.48 -18.25 3.31
N ASN A 727 -10.52 -19.55 3.06
CA ASN A 727 -9.95 -20.16 1.86
C ASN A 727 -10.50 -19.47 0.60
N LYS A 728 -9.61 -19.12 -0.34
CA LYS A 728 -9.93 -18.46 -1.62
C LYS A 728 -10.44 -17.03 -1.54
N ALA A 729 -10.55 -16.45 -0.34
CA ALA A 729 -10.87 -15.04 -0.21
C ALA A 729 -9.63 -14.16 -0.53
N ALA A 730 -9.87 -13.00 -1.13
CA ALA A 730 -8.87 -11.92 -1.24
C ALA A 730 -8.95 -10.98 -0.03
N ALA A 731 -9.36 -11.51 1.12
CA ALA A 731 -9.73 -10.74 2.30
C ALA A 731 -9.63 -11.56 3.59
N VAL A 732 -9.41 -10.87 4.71
CA VAL A 732 -9.37 -11.43 6.08
C VAL A 732 -10.48 -10.82 6.91
N ASN A 733 -11.22 -11.67 7.65
CA ASN A 733 -12.13 -11.21 8.68
C ASN A 733 -11.35 -10.92 9.97
N ILE A 734 -11.63 -9.78 10.60
CA ILE A 734 -11.06 -9.38 11.88
C ILE A 734 -12.22 -9.13 12.85
N ILE A 735 -12.23 -9.89 13.95
CA ILE A 735 -13.20 -9.76 15.04
C ILE A 735 -12.54 -8.90 16.12
N CYS A 736 -13.07 -7.70 16.34
CA CYS A 736 -12.61 -6.79 17.39
C CYS A 736 -13.28 -7.15 18.71
N MET A 737 -12.47 -7.34 19.75
CA MET A 737 -12.84 -7.76 21.08
C MET A 737 -12.53 -6.65 22.09
N SER A 738 -13.39 -6.51 23.09
CA SER A 738 -13.14 -5.67 24.25
C SER A 738 -13.83 -6.28 25.46
N ARG A 739 -13.10 -6.38 26.57
CA ARG A 739 -13.56 -6.89 27.87
C ARG A 739 -14.24 -8.25 27.75
N GLY A 740 -13.68 -9.13 26.91
CA GLY A 740 -14.17 -10.49 26.66
C GLY A 740 -15.43 -10.55 25.80
N LYS A 741 -15.80 -9.48 25.09
CA LYS A 741 -16.98 -9.40 24.23
C LYS A 741 -16.62 -8.94 22.83
N VAL A 742 -17.40 -9.39 21.85
CA VAL A 742 -17.31 -8.91 20.46
C VAL A 742 -17.86 -7.49 20.40
N VAL A 743 -17.05 -6.56 19.87
CA VAL A 743 -17.43 -5.17 19.62
C VAL A 743 -17.97 -5.02 18.20
N LYS A 744 -17.18 -5.46 17.21
CA LYS A 744 -17.51 -5.41 15.78
C LYS A 744 -16.70 -6.48 15.04
N SER A 745 -17.18 -6.87 13.86
CA SER A 745 -16.42 -7.68 12.90
C SER A 745 -16.29 -6.92 11.60
N VAL A 746 -15.08 -6.83 11.06
CA VAL A 746 -14.76 -6.15 9.81
C VAL A 746 -14.03 -7.10 8.86
N SER A 747 -13.98 -6.75 7.58
CA SER A 747 -13.07 -7.41 6.64
C SER A 747 -12.01 -6.43 6.16
N LYS A 748 -10.81 -6.95 5.85
CA LYS A 748 -9.74 -6.25 5.16
C LYS A 748 -9.49 -6.95 3.85
N ASP A 749 -9.83 -6.27 2.75
CA ASP A 749 -9.85 -6.81 1.39
C ASP A 749 -8.60 -6.39 0.60
N GLY A 750 -8.56 -6.70 -0.69
CA GLY A 750 -7.49 -6.21 -1.59
C GLY A 750 -6.15 -6.92 -1.43
N LEU A 751 -6.16 -8.14 -0.86
CA LEU A 751 -4.93 -8.93 -0.73
C LEU A 751 -4.37 -9.29 -2.10
N ALA A 752 -3.05 -9.14 -2.27
CA ALA A 752 -2.37 -9.28 -3.57
C ALA A 752 -2.48 -10.68 -4.22
N MET A 753 -3.13 -11.65 -3.56
CA MET A 753 -3.17 -13.03 -3.99
C MET A 753 -4.52 -13.70 -3.72
N THR A 754 -5.05 -14.36 -4.74
CA THR A 754 -6.19 -15.28 -4.64
C THR A 754 -5.67 -16.72 -4.76
N GLY A 755 -5.52 -17.40 -3.61
CA GLY A 755 -5.07 -18.80 -3.58
C GLY A 755 -6.23 -19.80 -3.64
N THR A 756 -6.01 -21.02 -4.14
CA THR A 756 -7.06 -22.07 -4.17
C THR A 756 -7.32 -22.77 -2.82
N THR A 757 -6.67 -22.34 -1.73
CA THR A 757 -6.38 -23.15 -0.52
C THR A 757 -6.19 -22.28 0.75
N ALA A 758 -5.78 -22.88 1.88
CA ALA A 758 -5.68 -22.24 3.20
C ALA A 758 -4.78 -21.00 3.26
N GLY A 759 -5.30 -19.94 3.87
CA GLY A 759 -4.59 -18.72 4.23
C GLY A 759 -4.18 -18.72 5.71
N TYR A 760 -3.11 -17.97 6.01
CA TYR A 760 -2.64 -17.73 7.37
C TYR A 760 -2.28 -16.26 7.54
N VAL A 761 -2.58 -15.72 8.72
CA VAL A 761 -2.29 -14.34 9.13
C VAL A 761 -1.39 -14.40 10.35
N TYR A 762 -0.42 -13.50 10.44
CA TYR A 762 0.37 -13.28 11.63
C TYR A 762 0.27 -11.79 11.99
N PRO A 763 -0.47 -11.45 13.06
CA PRO A 763 -0.60 -10.06 13.50
C PRO A 763 0.74 -9.44 13.90
N ILE A 764 0.86 -8.11 13.75
CA ILE A 764 2.01 -7.34 14.24
C ILE A 764 1.46 -6.25 15.17
N GLU A 765 1.98 -6.15 16.40
CA GLU A 765 1.72 -5.03 17.33
C GLU A 765 0.23 -4.73 17.59
N ASP A 766 -0.62 -5.76 17.63
CA ASP A 766 -2.07 -5.63 17.78
C ASP A 766 -2.75 -4.63 16.83
N ASP A 767 -2.42 -4.74 15.55
CA ASP A 767 -2.89 -3.78 14.55
C ASP A 767 -3.75 -4.44 13.46
N SER A 768 -5.01 -3.99 13.36
CA SER A 768 -5.93 -4.44 12.31
C SER A 768 -5.59 -3.94 10.89
N GLU A 769 -4.65 -3.00 10.76
CA GLU A 769 -4.15 -2.47 9.48
C GLU A 769 -2.71 -2.89 9.15
N ASN A 770 -2.04 -3.64 10.03
CA ASN A 770 -0.65 -4.04 9.83
C ASN A 770 -0.40 -5.48 10.31
N TRP A 771 -0.30 -6.42 9.38
CA TRP A 771 -0.11 -7.83 9.68
C TRP A 771 0.52 -8.55 8.50
N LEU A 772 1.13 -9.70 8.75
CA LEU A 772 1.65 -10.56 7.68
C LEU A 772 0.62 -11.59 7.26
N TYR A 773 0.68 -12.02 6.02
CA TYR A 773 -0.12 -13.12 5.54
C TYR A 773 0.58 -13.95 4.47
N GLN A 774 0.05 -15.14 4.27
CA GLN A 774 0.47 -16.05 3.23
C GLN A 774 -0.72 -16.87 2.76
N VAL A 775 -0.74 -17.19 1.46
CA VAL A 775 -1.60 -18.23 0.90
C VAL A 775 -0.75 -19.34 0.31
N ARG A 776 -1.38 -20.47 0.03
CA ARG A 776 -0.62 -21.64 -0.40
C ARG A 776 0.07 -21.47 -1.75
N GLY A 777 1.37 -21.77 -1.80
CA GLY A 777 2.19 -21.73 -3.01
C GLY A 777 2.78 -20.36 -3.30
N THR A 778 2.69 -19.43 -2.35
CA THR A 778 3.11 -18.04 -2.52
C THR A 778 4.03 -17.57 -1.40
N GLY A 779 4.68 -16.42 -1.60
CA GLY A 779 5.55 -15.80 -0.59
C GLY A 779 4.77 -15.25 0.61
N ILE A 780 5.49 -14.72 1.60
CA ILE A 780 4.92 -14.00 2.74
C ILE A 780 4.82 -12.52 2.37
N TYR A 781 3.66 -11.93 2.63
CA TYR A 781 3.36 -10.53 2.35
C TYR A 781 2.98 -9.83 3.65
N ARG A 782 3.25 -8.53 3.73
CA ARG A 782 2.77 -7.64 4.77
C ARG A 782 1.60 -6.85 4.21
N TYR A 783 0.43 -7.03 4.81
CA TYR A 783 -0.69 -6.12 4.63
C TYR A 783 -0.42 -4.86 5.47
N CYS A 784 -0.52 -3.69 4.84
CA CYS A 784 -0.20 -2.41 5.46
C CYS A 784 -1.17 -1.34 4.93
N GLY A 785 -2.33 -1.19 5.59
CA GLY A 785 -3.35 -0.20 5.24
C GLY A 785 -3.90 -0.31 3.81
N GLY A 786 -3.94 -1.52 3.24
CA GLY A 786 -4.35 -1.81 1.86
C GLY A 786 -3.19 -2.12 0.91
N ASP A 787 -1.95 -1.77 1.27
CA ASP A 787 -0.76 -2.18 0.53
C ASP A 787 -0.36 -3.61 0.88
N ASN A 788 0.25 -4.29 -0.09
CA ASN A 788 0.71 -5.67 0.06
C ASN A 788 2.20 -5.75 -0.31
N ILE A 789 3.06 -5.75 0.70
CA ILE A 789 4.52 -5.68 0.54
C ILE A 789 5.11 -7.08 0.67
N ALA A 790 5.81 -7.57 -0.34
CA ALA A 790 6.48 -8.87 -0.26
C ALA A 790 7.62 -8.83 0.78
N VAL A 791 7.59 -9.71 1.79
CA VAL A 791 8.57 -9.74 2.89
C VAL A 791 9.69 -10.76 2.63
N SER A 792 9.43 -11.80 1.84
CA SER A 792 10.30 -12.99 1.76
C SER A 792 11.03 -13.19 0.41
N THR A 793 11.03 -12.22 -0.52
CA THR A 793 11.64 -12.43 -1.85
C THR A 793 12.75 -11.45 -2.18
N THR A 794 14.00 -11.86 -1.92
CA THR A 794 15.19 -11.26 -2.55
C THR A 794 16.09 -12.34 -3.17
N ARG A 795 15.98 -12.45 -4.50
CA ARG A 795 16.98 -12.93 -5.48
C ARG A 795 17.25 -14.43 -5.63
N ALA A 796 17.62 -14.74 -6.88
CA ALA A 796 17.88 -16.05 -7.48
C ALA A 796 18.86 -16.90 -6.66
N GLY A 797 18.34 -17.76 -5.81
CA GLY A 797 19.14 -18.70 -5.02
C GLY A 797 18.35 -19.46 -3.96
N THR A 798 17.29 -18.85 -3.43
CA THR A 798 16.33 -19.54 -2.54
C THR A 798 15.00 -19.70 -3.24
N THR A 799 14.66 -20.95 -3.58
CA THR A 799 13.33 -21.31 -4.12
C THR A 799 12.25 -20.77 -3.18
N ALA A 800 11.23 -20.12 -3.74
CA ALA A 800 10.02 -19.77 -2.99
C ALA A 800 9.53 -21.01 -2.21
N PRO A 801 8.99 -20.85 -0.98
CA PRO A 801 8.53 -21.98 -0.20
C PRO A 801 7.59 -22.84 -1.07
N ALA A 802 7.91 -24.12 -1.23
CA ALA A 802 7.11 -25.01 -2.06
C ALA A 802 5.65 -25.04 -1.57
N ARG A 803 4.74 -25.62 -2.36
CA ARG A 803 3.28 -25.77 -2.14
C ARG A 803 2.84 -26.08 -0.69
N ASN A 804 3.73 -26.49 0.21
CA ASN A 804 3.47 -27.07 1.52
C ASN A 804 4.20 -26.36 2.69
N SER A 805 4.52 -25.06 2.54
CA SER A 805 5.12 -24.20 3.58
C SER A 805 4.16 -23.12 4.11
N THR A 806 2.86 -23.30 3.94
CA THR A 806 1.92 -22.19 3.69
C THR A 806 1.17 -21.72 4.93
N THR A 807 1.67 -22.12 6.08
CA THR A 807 1.07 -21.95 7.40
C THR A 807 2.16 -22.17 8.44
N GLY A 808 2.32 -21.20 9.34
CA GLY A 808 3.30 -21.25 10.42
C GLY A 808 4.64 -20.61 10.06
N PHE A 809 4.62 -19.29 10.09
CA PHE A 809 5.78 -18.43 10.16
C PHE A 809 5.53 -17.45 11.31
N ALA A 810 6.57 -16.75 11.75
CA ALA A 810 6.45 -15.75 12.80
C ALA A 810 7.34 -14.56 12.51
N TYR A 811 6.91 -13.41 13.02
CA TYR A 811 7.63 -12.15 12.96
C TYR A 811 7.76 -11.56 14.36
N PHE A 812 8.91 -10.97 14.67
CA PHE A 812 9.11 -10.23 15.91
C PHE A 812 10.29 -9.27 15.79
N VAL A 813 10.28 -8.24 16.64
CA VAL A 813 11.41 -7.32 16.79
C VAL A 813 12.17 -7.67 18.06
N TYR A 814 13.48 -7.84 17.96
CA TYR A 814 14.35 -8.09 19.11
C TYR A 814 15.60 -7.22 19.03
N ARG A 815 15.84 -6.39 20.06
CA ARG A 815 16.92 -5.38 20.11
C ARG A 815 16.92 -4.39 18.92
N GLY A 816 15.74 -4.01 18.44
CA GLY A 816 15.57 -3.14 17.27
C GLY A 816 15.84 -3.82 15.92
N HIS A 817 16.12 -5.13 15.91
CA HIS A 817 16.23 -5.92 14.68
C HIS A 817 14.94 -6.69 14.41
N GLU A 818 14.49 -6.67 13.16
CA GLU A 818 13.33 -7.41 12.68
C GLU A 818 13.73 -8.85 12.31
N PHE A 819 13.00 -9.83 12.82
CA PHE A 819 13.23 -11.24 12.54
C PHE A 819 12.02 -11.88 11.87
N LEU A 820 12.29 -12.70 10.87
CA LEU A 820 11.33 -13.61 10.25
C LEU A 820 11.77 -15.05 10.50
N VAL A 821 10.89 -15.82 11.12
CA VAL A 821 11.06 -17.27 11.25
C VAL A 821 10.09 -17.95 10.30
N HIS A 822 10.61 -18.70 9.34
CA HIS A 822 9.79 -19.33 8.32
C HIS A 822 10.16 -20.79 8.12
N ASN A 823 9.22 -21.54 7.54
CA ASN A 823 9.42 -22.96 7.23
C ASN A 823 10.56 -23.15 6.21
N SER A 824 11.36 -24.20 6.39
CA SER A 824 12.42 -24.61 5.47
C SER A 824 12.55 -26.14 5.40
N GLY A 825 13.18 -26.65 4.34
CA GLY A 825 13.36 -28.08 4.13
C GLY A 825 12.18 -28.77 3.43
N LYS A 826 11.99 -30.07 3.67
CA LYS A 826 10.93 -30.88 3.03
C LYS A 826 9.55 -30.60 3.64
N ASN A 827 8.54 -30.74 2.80
CA ASN A 827 7.12 -30.44 3.06
C ASN A 827 6.57 -31.05 4.37
N TYR A 828 6.02 -30.20 5.25
CA TYR A 828 5.27 -30.59 6.46
C TYR A 828 6.04 -31.41 7.50
N LEU A 829 7.37 -31.35 7.49
CA LEU A 829 8.22 -32.13 8.40
C LEU A 829 8.74 -31.32 9.60
N GLY A 830 8.45 -30.01 9.65
CA GLY A 830 8.85 -29.15 10.76
C GLY A 830 10.30 -28.67 10.70
N GLY A 831 10.84 -28.34 9.51
CA GLY A 831 12.09 -27.59 9.42
C GLY A 831 11.82 -26.08 9.44
N LEU A 832 12.74 -25.29 10.02
CA LEU A 832 12.59 -23.83 10.12
C LEU A 832 13.91 -23.08 9.88
N THR A 833 13.81 -21.83 9.45
CA THR A 833 14.92 -20.90 9.27
C THR A 833 14.59 -19.57 9.94
N ILE A 834 15.57 -19.00 10.64
CA ILE A 834 15.50 -17.68 11.29
C ILE A 834 16.33 -16.71 10.45
N ARG A 835 15.71 -15.66 9.93
CA ARG A 835 16.34 -14.58 9.18
C ARG A 835 16.17 -13.26 9.93
N ASN A 836 17.26 -12.51 10.05
CA ASN A 836 17.23 -11.11 10.43
C ASN A 836 16.97 -10.29 9.15
N LEU A 837 15.79 -9.65 9.07
CA LEU A 837 15.36 -8.86 7.92
C LEU A 837 16.10 -7.51 7.85
N THR A 838 16.43 -6.92 9.00
CA THR A 838 17.14 -5.64 9.09
C THR A 838 18.54 -5.71 8.44
N THR A 839 19.22 -6.84 8.59
CA THR A 839 20.57 -7.06 8.04
C THR A 839 20.60 -7.99 6.81
N ASP A 840 19.44 -8.50 6.40
CA ASP A 840 19.27 -9.52 5.37
C ASP A 840 20.18 -10.77 5.55
N LYS A 841 20.27 -11.27 6.78
CA LYS A 841 21.11 -12.44 7.13
C LYS A 841 20.29 -13.59 7.67
N VAL A 842 20.61 -14.80 7.21
CA VAL A 842 20.15 -16.04 7.87
C VAL A 842 20.98 -16.25 9.14
N ILE A 843 20.31 -16.34 10.28
CA ILE A 843 20.94 -16.59 11.58
C ILE A 843 21.17 -18.09 11.78
N ALA A 844 20.13 -18.90 11.52
CA ALA A 844 20.21 -20.35 11.64
C ALA A 844 19.11 -21.03 10.81
N SER A 845 19.37 -22.27 10.39
CA SER A 845 18.38 -23.18 9.83
C SER A 845 18.45 -24.50 10.59
N PHE A 846 17.28 -25.08 10.89
CA PHE A 846 17.16 -26.29 11.67
C PHE A 846 16.50 -27.41 10.86
N ASP A 847 17.00 -28.62 11.06
CA ASP A 847 16.48 -29.83 10.42
C ASP A 847 15.06 -30.17 10.88
N PRO A 848 14.29 -30.90 10.05
CA PRO A 848 12.91 -31.25 10.36
C PRO A 848 12.74 -32.06 11.66
N LEU A 849 11.63 -31.85 12.37
CA LEU A 849 11.24 -32.60 13.58
C LEU A 849 10.84 -34.04 13.30
N GLY A 850 10.61 -34.42 12.04
CA GLY A 850 10.27 -35.80 11.72
C GLY A 850 10.20 -36.09 10.23
N ASN A 851 9.51 -37.17 9.90
CA ASN A 851 9.35 -37.68 8.54
C ASN A 851 7.88 -37.92 8.16
N LYS A 852 6.92 -37.49 9.00
CA LYS A 852 5.48 -37.68 8.79
C LYS A 852 4.87 -36.44 8.14
N GLY A 853 4.89 -36.40 6.81
CA GLY A 853 4.26 -35.34 6.02
C GLY A 853 2.91 -35.76 5.44
N TYR A 854 2.57 -35.23 4.26
CA TYR A 854 1.44 -35.69 3.47
C TYR A 854 1.75 -37.05 2.84
N THR A 855 1.06 -38.12 3.27
CA THR A 855 1.22 -39.47 2.71
C THR A 855 -0.11 -40.01 2.18
N GLU A 856 -0.07 -40.95 1.24
CA GLU A 856 -1.27 -41.61 0.73
C GLU A 856 -2.06 -42.26 1.88
N GLY A 857 -3.33 -41.87 2.07
CA GLY A 857 -4.18 -42.37 3.16
C GLY A 857 -4.39 -41.45 4.37
N GLY A 858 -3.78 -40.26 4.45
CA GLY A 858 -4.04 -39.32 5.56
C GLY A 858 -3.36 -37.95 5.45
N ASN A 859 -3.90 -36.96 6.18
CA ASN A 859 -3.37 -35.60 6.25
C ASN A 859 -2.71 -35.35 7.61
N TYR A 860 -1.57 -36.02 7.85
CA TYR A 860 -0.91 -36.10 9.16
C TYR A 860 -0.19 -34.80 9.58
N SER A 861 0.14 -33.92 8.64
CA SER A 861 0.74 -32.63 8.94
C SER A 861 0.40 -31.63 7.84
N VAL A 862 -0.20 -30.50 8.21
CA VAL A 862 -0.65 -29.44 7.30
C VAL A 862 0.12 -28.13 7.46
N SER A 863 0.96 -28.02 8.51
CA SER A 863 1.60 -26.78 8.94
C SER A 863 2.79 -27.07 9.86
N ASN A 864 3.61 -26.05 10.14
CA ASN A 864 4.60 -26.07 11.22
C ASN A 864 4.46 -24.77 12.01
N TRP A 865 3.86 -24.82 13.20
CA TRP A 865 3.49 -23.65 13.98
C TRP A 865 4.69 -23.12 14.76
N ILE A 866 4.91 -21.82 14.64
CA ILE A 866 6.08 -21.12 15.18
C ILE A 866 5.56 -19.99 16.05
N ILE A 867 5.93 -20.02 17.33
CA ILE A 867 5.40 -19.09 18.33
C ILE A 867 6.59 -18.47 19.08
N PRO A 868 7.04 -17.26 18.73
CA PRO A 868 8.14 -16.58 19.40
C PRO A 868 7.65 -15.89 20.68
N GLU A 869 8.46 -15.95 21.73
CA GLU A 869 8.20 -15.32 23.02
C GLU A 869 9.46 -14.63 23.52
N ILE A 870 9.40 -13.30 23.64
CA ILE A 870 10.51 -12.48 24.12
C ILE A 870 10.49 -12.50 25.65
N GLY A 871 11.59 -12.91 26.28
CA GLY A 871 11.72 -12.90 27.76
C GLY A 871 10.95 -14.00 28.51
N GLY A 872 10.51 -15.06 27.83
CA GLY A 872 9.89 -16.22 28.48
C GLY A 872 10.83 -16.91 29.49
N PHE A 873 10.32 -17.24 30.68
CA PHE A 873 10.96 -17.87 31.84
C PHE A 873 12.18 -17.17 32.48
N ILE A 874 12.93 -16.35 31.75
CA ILE A 874 14.10 -15.62 32.24
C ILE A 874 14.13 -14.24 31.57
N ASN A 875 14.19 -13.17 32.38
CA ASN A 875 14.35 -11.75 32.02
C ASN A 875 14.88 -11.52 30.58
N GLY A 876 14.07 -10.96 29.67
CA GLY A 876 14.41 -10.13 28.47
C GLY A 876 15.64 -10.38 27.57
N TYR A 877 16.50 -11.37 27.82
CA TYR A 877 17.83 -11.53 27.20
C TYR A 877 17.82 -12.55 26.04
N CYS A 878 16.69 -13.21 25.78
CA CYS A 878 16.53 -14.12 24.64
C CYS A 878 15.07 -14.17 24.17
N VAL A 879 14.87 -14.79 23.00
CA VAL A 879 13.58 -15.13 22.41
C VAL A 879 13.46 -16.66 22.36
N ASN A 880 12.46 -17.20 23.05
CA ASN A 880 12.11 -18.62 22.94
C ASN A 880 11.10 -18.79 21.81
N ILE A 881 11.48 -19.58 20.80
CA ILE A 881 10.67 -19.89 19.64
C ILE A 881 10.13 -21.31 19.83
N TYR A 882 8.88 -21.40 20.23
CA TYR A 882 8.18 -22.67 20.37
C TYR A 882 7.76 -23.16 18.98
N GLN A 883 8.02 -24.44 18.73
CA GLN A 883 7.72 -25.10 17.48
C GLN A 883 6.77 -26.27 17.72
N TYR A 884 5.65 -26.29 17.01
CA TYR A 884 4.75 -27.44 16.97
C TYR A 884 4.52 -27.88 15.51
N CYS A 885 4.95 -29.10 15.18
CA CYS A 885 4.65 -29.72 13.89
C CYS A 885 3.74 -30.93 14.11
N PRO A 886 2.47 -30.88 13.66
CA PRO A 886 1.54 -32.00 13.81
C PRO A 886 2.13 -33.32 13.33
N ALA A 887 1.87 -34.40 14.07
CA ALA A 887 2.44 -35.75 13.93
C ALA A 887 3.98 -35.88 14.01
N ASN A 888 4.76 -34.80 14.01
CA ASN A 888 6.22 -34.83 14.04
C ASN A 888 6.82 -34.42 15.39
N GLY A 889 6.16 -33.54 16.14
CA GLY A 889 6.51 -33.25 17.53
C GLY A 889 6.64 -31.77 17.88
N LEU A 890 7.36 -31.52 18.98
CA LEU A 890 7.52 -30.22 19.63
C LEU A 890 9.01 -29.88 19.76
N ALA A 891 9.37 -28.61 19.66
CA ALA A 891 10.71 -28.14 19.96
C ALA A 891 10.71 -26.70 20.50
N ILE A 892 11.81 -26.31 21.14
CA ILE A 892 12.10 -24.94 21.54
C ILE A 892 13.44 -24.56 20.93
N VAL A 893 13.44 -23.49 20.14
CA VAL A 893 14.64 -22.85 19.62
C VAL A 893 14.83 -21.53 20.37
N ARG A 894 16.01 -21.30 20.92
CA ARG A 894 16.36 -20.07 21.62
C ARG A 894 17.18 -19.19 20.69
N LEU A 895 16.80 -17.92 20.53
CA LEU A 895 17.55 -16.88 19.84
C LEU A 895 18.03 -15.83 20.86
N TYR A 896 19.28 -15.42 20.80
CA TYR A 896 19.83 -14.41 21.71
C TYR A 896 21.02 -13.67 21.10
N ASP A 897 21.39 -12.55 21.71
CA ASP A 897 22.64 -11.85 21.39
C ASP A 897 23.77 -12.35 22.29
N LYS A 898 24.81 -12.95 21.70
CA LYS A 898 26.00 -13.45 22.42
C LYS A 898 26.66 -12.39 23.29
N ASN A 899 26.58 -11.13 22.90
CA ASN A 899 27.21 -10.03 23.63
C ASN A 899 26.49 -9.68 24.95
N GLN A 900 25.29 -10.22 25.19
CA GLN A 900 24.54 -10.05 26.43
C GLN A 900 24.59 -11.28 27.36
N GLY A 901 25.01 -12.44 26.85
CA GLY A 901 24.93 -13.73 27.55
C GLY A 901 23.49 -14.23 27.73
N VAL A 902 23.34 -15.50 28.16
CA VAL A 902 22.05 -16.12 28.50
C VAL A 902 22.22 -17.01 29.73
N GLU A 903 21.22 -17.07 30.61
CA GLU A 903 21.14 -18.11 31.64
C GLU A 903 20.47 -19.37 31.05
N ASP A 904 21.06 -20.55 31.28
CA ASP A 904 20.52 -21.83 30.81
C ASP A 904 19.09 -22.06 31.32
N ILE A 905 18.28 -22.80 30.54
CA ILE A 905 16.98 -23.30 31.02
C ILE A 905 17.28 -24.11 32.26
N ALA A 906 16.92 -23.59 33.43
CA ALA A 906 17.10 -24.30 34.68
C ALA A 906 16.31 -25.61 34.60
N VAL A 907 17.02 -26.72 34.41
CA VAL A 907 16.54 -28.03 34.81
C VAL A 907 16.47 -27.97 36.32
N ASP A 908 15.25 -27.92 36.85
CA ASP A 908 14.86 -28.01 38.25
C ASP A 908 15.96 -28.63 39.15
N THR A 909 16.83 -27.80 39.72
CA THR A 909 17.71 -28.19 40.83
C THR A 909 17.35 -27.31 42.02
N ALA A 910 16.63 -27.92 42.96
CA ALA A 910 16.19 -27.35 44.21
C ALA A 910 17.30 -26.64 45.01
N VAL A 911 17.44 -25.32 44.80
CA VAL A 911 18.07 -24.41 45.75
C VAL A 911 17.14 -23.19 45.90
N PRO A 912 16.65 -22.86 47.10
CA PRO A 912 15.75 -21.72 47.27
C PRO A 912 16.53 -20.42 47.14
N THR A 913 16.50 -19.80 45.95
CA THR A 913 17.03 -18.45 45.71
C THR A 913 16.15 -17.40 46.39
N LEU A 914 16.76 -16.29 46.84
CA LEU A 914 16.02 -15.16 47.42
C LEU A 914 15.21 -14.47 46.30
N LYS A 915 13.96 -14.04 46.55
CA LYS A 915 13.20 -13.30 45.56
C LYS A 915 13.29 -11.81 45.81
N VAL A 916 13.69 -11.04 44.79
CA VAL A 916 13.86 -9.59 44.86
C VAL A 916 13.12 -8.93 43.69
N VAL A 917 12.33 -7.89 43.97
CA VAL A 917 11.55 -7.13 42.99
C VAL A 917 11.89 -5.65 43.14
N GLN A 918 12.07 -4.91 42.05
CA GLN A 918 12.19 -3.45 42.08
C GLN A 918 10.88 -2.84 41.55
N GLU A 919 10.22 -2.00 42.36
CA GLU A 919 9.09 -1.16 41.93
C GLU A 919 9.51 0.31 42.11
N GLY A 920 9.69 1.02 40.99
CA GLY A 920 10.26 2.36 41.00
C GLY A 920 11.64 2.39 41.67
N ASP A 921 11.80 3.26 42.66
CA ASP A 921 13.04 3.39 43.45
C ASP A 921 13.09 2.47 44.67
N VAL A 922 12.15 1.53 44.83
CA VAL A 922 12.08 0.65 46.00
C VAL A 922 12.34 -0.80 45.61
N LEU A 923 13.26 -1.43 46.33
CA LEU A 923 13.62 -2.82 46.20
C LEU A 923 12.94 -3.65 47.29
N TYR A 924 12.07 -4.57 46.93
CA TYR A 924 11.35 -5.50 47.81
C TYR A 924 12.04 -6.87 47.81
N VAL A 925 12.20 -7.46 49.00
CA VAL A 925 12.72 -8.82 49.18
C VAL A 925 11.64 -9.68 49.80
N ILE A 926 11.12 -10.60 49.00
CA ILE A 926 9.98 -11.43 49.41
C ILE A 926 10.50 -12.61 50.24
N GLY A 927 9.94 -12.74 51.44
CA GLY A 927 10.27 -13.83 52.36
C GLY A 927 11.54 -13.60 53.19
N ALA A 928 12.09 -12.38 53.23
CA ALA A 928 13.12 -11.99 54.19
C ALA A 928 12.94 -10.53 54.65
N GLU A 929 12.80 -10.31 55.96
CA GLU A 929 12.63 -8.98 56.53
C GLU A 929 13.95 -8.20 56.63
N ARG A 930 15.08 -8.91 56.67
CA ARG A 930 16.42 -8.33 56.79
C ARG A 930 17.33 -8.82 55.69
N PHE A 931 17.90 -7.87 54.96
CA PHE A 931 18.82 -8.16 53.86
C PHE A 931 19.81 -7.01 53.64
N THR A 932 20.86 -7.32 52.90
CA THR A 932 21.91 -6.37 52.51
C THR A 932 22.07 -6.38 51.00
N VAL A 933 22.13 -5.20 50.39
CA VAL A 933 22.44 -5.01 48.97
C VAL A 933 23.93 -4.68 48.85
N TYR A 934 24.65 -5.43 48.03
CA TYR A 934 26.08 -5.29 47.76
C TYR A 934 26.29 -4.93 46.28
N SER A 935 27.30 -4.12 45.95
CA SER A 935 27.82 -4.11 44.58
C SER A 935 28.61 -5.40 44.29
N LEU A 936 28.87 -5.68 43.01
CA LEU A 936 29.58 -6.90 42.59
C LEU A 936 31.00 -7.06 43.17
N ASP A 937 31.63 -5.96 43.57
CA ASP A 937 32.91 -5.92 44.30
C ASP A 937 32.78 -6.29 45.79
N GLY A 938 31.58 -6.63 46.26
CA GLY A 938 31.30 -7.04 47.64
C GLY A 938 31.10 -5.87 48.61
N ILE A 939 31.07 -4.62 48.13
CA ILE A 939 30.83 -3.45 48.99
C ILE A 939 29.35 -3.34 49.33
N THR A 940 29.01 -3.22 50.61
CA THR A 940 27.63 -2.96 51.05
C THR A 940 27.14 -1.57 50.59
N ARG A 941 25.96 -1.53 49.97
CA ARG A 941 25.33 -0.34 49.40
C ARG A 941 24.06 0.07 50.14
N ARG A 942 23.28 -0.91 50.60
CA ARG A 942 22.10 -0.70 51.47
C ARG A 942 21.98 -1.85 52.46
N ARG A 943 21.43 -1.57 53.64
CA ARG A 943 20.96 -2.57 54.61
C ARG A 943 19.50 -2.28 54.91
N ALA A 944 18.67 -3.31 54.86
CA ALA A 944 17.25 -3.24 55.10
C ALA A 944 16.89 -4.01 56.36
N VAL A 945 16.04 -3.42 57.19
CA VAL A 945 15.47 -4.06 58.41
C VAL A 945 13.97 -4.31 58.32
N ALA A 946 13.38 -3.95 57.18
CA ALA A 946 12.05 -4.36 56.73
C ALA A 946 12.24 -4.97 55.34
N GLY A 947 11.34 -5.83 54.87
CA GLY A 947 11.44 -6.58 53.60
C GLY A 947 11.46 -5.72 52.32
N ASN A 948 11.83 -4.44 52.41
CA ASN A 948 12.12 -3.55 51.29
C ASN A 948 13.18 -2.49 51.67
N THR A 949 13.78 -1.84 50.67
CA THR A 949 14.71 -0.72 50.85
C THR A 949 14.69 0.23 49.66
N ASP A 950 14.90 1.51 49.91
CA ASP A 950 15.05 2.53 48.87
C ASP A 950 16.44 2.42 48.20
N VAL A 951 16.43 2.29 46.88
CA VAL A 951 17.60 2.18 46.02
C VAL A 951 17.84 3.42 45.15
N SER A 952 17.07 4.49 45.36
CA SER A 952 17.36 5.79 44.76
C SER A 952 18.79 6.23 45.06
N GLY A 953 19.47 6.72 44.02
CA GLY A 953 20.87 7.15 44.07
C GLY A 953 21.92 6.02 43.96
N LEU A 954 21.52 4.76 43.80
CA LEU A 954 22.44 3.72 43.34
C LEU A 954 22.67 3.85 41.83
N ALA A 955 23.91 3.68 41.39
CA ALA A 955 24.24 3.70 39.97
C ALA A 955 23.56 2.52 39.26
N ARG A 956 23.08 2.73 38.03
CA ARG A 956 22.52 1.65 37.22
C ARG A 956 23.55 0.53 37.07
N GLY A 957 23.15 -0.69 37.41
CA GLY A 957 24.08 -1.82 37.42
C GLY A 957 23.57 -3.02 38.21
N ILE A 958 24.39 -4.08 38.27
CA ILE A 958 24.07 -5.32 38.98
C ILE A 958 24.50 -5.23 40.44
N TYR A 959 23.59 -5.62 41.33
CA TYR A 959 23.80 -5.72 42.76
C TYR A 959 23.46 -7.13 43.24
N VAL A 960 24.10 -7.55 44.33
CA VAL A 960 23.81 -8.80 45.04
C VAL A 960 23.00 -8.47 46.28
N VAL A 961 21.84 -9.09 46.43
CA VAL A 961 21.03 -9.02 47.64
C VAL A 961 21.25 -10.29 48.44
N ALA A 962 21.62 -10.17 49.71
CA ALA A 962 21.75 -11.31 50.61
C ALA A 962 20.85 -11.11 51.84
N ALA A 963 19.98 -12.07 52.11
CA ALA A 963 19.23 -12.13 53.36
C ALA A 963 20.13 -12.65 54.50
N GLU A 964 19.75 -12.34 55.74
CA GLU A 964 20.49 -12.82 56.93
C GLU A 964 20.50 -14.35 57.07
N ASP A 965 19.54 -15.04 56.47
CA ASP A 965 19.47 -16.51 56.46
C ASP A 965 20.36 -17.18 55.40
N GLY A 966 21.20 -16.39 54.70
CA GLY A 966 22.20 -16.88 53.76
C GLY A 966 21.70 -17.05 52.32
N ARG A 967 20.41 -16.84 52.05
CA ARG A 967 19.88 -16.83 50.67
C ARG A 967 20.33 -15.56 49.94
N THR A 968 20.67 -15.70 48.66
CA THR A 968 21.12 -14.58 47.82
C THR A 968 20.35 -14.48 46.51
N ALA A 969 20.40 -13.30 45.89
CA ALA A 969 19.88 -13.01 44.57
C ALA A 969 20.66 -11.89 43.89
N LYS A 970 20.64 -11.85 42.56
CA LYS A 970 21.16 -10.71 41.78
C LYS A 970 19.99 -9.87 41.28
N ILE A 971 20.12 -8.56 41.32
CA ILE A 971 19.14 -7.61 40.79
C ILE A 971 19.88 -6.55 39.97
N ALA A 972 19.35 -6.21 38.80
CA ALA A 972 19.76 -5.03 38.06
C ALA A 972 18.93 -3.84 38.54
N ILE A 973 19.58 -2.85 39.13
CA ILE A 973 18.92 -1.59 39.51
C ILE A 973 18.81 -0.73 38.25
N ARG A 974 17.57 -0.44 37.84
CA ARG A 974 17.21 0.28 36.60
C ARG A 974 17.15 1.79 36.79
#